data_AF-A0A0H4V915-F1
#
_entry.id   AF-A0A0H4V915-F1
#
_cell.length_a   1.000
_cell.length_b   1.000
_cell.length_c   1.000
_cell.angle_alpha   90.00
_cell.angle_beta   90.00
_cell.angle_gamma   90.00
#
_symmetry.space_group_name_H-M   'P 1'
#
loop_
_entity.id
_entity.type
_entity.pdbx_description
1 polymer ?
#
loop_
_entity_poly.entity_id
_entity_poly.type
_entity_poly.pdbx_seq_one_letter_code
_entity_poly.pdbx_strand_id
1 'polypeptide(L)'
;MAGLGFGFGARSSNGGGGKGRQKNATPLVAPVAAWNGTAGSGFSSAPEDPARTTAKPACRLLVVPWQVFTDELTVGVFAAASNGGTLLDNLGLEKVIFHFEGASVDVLAPTYHSFIDANGSTVKHLGWWATLKRPAGHVGDFDEANLYVEAVPSDAAMQRRVVGPYVFLPSATLHDGSVTVAPSGADFTTLQGALDATNSAGYKNPRITFTGDGNYQIVLAGGAAAGWNTIDAAPGVTATIVGPDNPDFEGLSGKGRQRINGTLKFTGSGIVIDMAEYIELYPNHPTRYPWFDGCRITDSKGFTASWRGRHKANFVGWAIKGESYFTECEIDNLFNCPDDAVLARGIHVRDCYNDVFNDALCVVGCRVEDHDGRFWNDNRLAMTVTYTGPEATAYIQRTSSVGGIRINWGANSADLTIGTTEADYAANTNYSVRNVVDFINSYSADGWSATLIDDTHWAASLCKFNKKGAGFSATNVKDATLSLYTAFDIHADIYQRGNSGTLENVVVYGNYGHDIVAQDLFFAGAMRDTIAINNAFHNKTDASTSIDLASQLNSAHSHVVVAHNTLASQRFVLRNDLNYDPDAYCLFANNSIKSFTWSATADADLEVADNHFISGSVPAGSVGTTIGGSTDTLYTDAANGNFTPAGDLLTNSAGPLAYYDFAGETRKGQAAKGALD
;
A
#
# COMPACT_ATOMS: atom_id res chain seq x y z
N MET A 1 -37.48 -1.62 -11.91
CA MET A 1 -36.11 -2.13 -12.11
C MET A 1 -35.42 -2.12 -10.76
N ALA A 2 -34.91 -3.26 -10.30
CA ALA A 2 -34.48 -3.48 -8.92
C ALA A 2 -33.07 -2.91 -8.66
N GLY A 3 -32.92 -2.27 -7.50
CA GLY A 3 -31.81 -1.40 -7.14
C GLY A 3 -30.45 -2.09 -6.96
N LEU A 4 -29.42 -1.44 -7.48
CA LEU A 4 -28.04 -1.55 -7.04
C LEU A 4 -27.87 -0.51 -5.93
N GLY A 5 -28.03 -0.97 -4.69
CA GLY A 5 -27.74 -0.17 -3.52
C GLY A 5 -26.55 -0.76 -2.78
N PHE A 6 -25.40 -0.09 -2.84
CA PHE A 6 -24.16 -0.52 -2.18
C PHE A 6 -23.98 0.23 -0.85
N GLY A 7 -24.82 -0.15 0.10
CA GLY A 7 -24.42 -0.41 1.48
C GLY A 7 -24.76 -1.89 1.74
N PHE A 8 -24.11 -2.57 2.68
CA PHE A 8 -24.30 -4.01 2.92
C PHE A 8 -25.73 -4.35 3.39
N GLY A 9 -26.70 -4.31 2.47
CA GLY A 9 -28.10 -4.63 2.72
C GLY A 9 -28.29 -6.13 2.72
N ALA A 10 -28.78 -6.66 3.85
CA ALA A 10 -29.12 -8.06 4.01
C ALA A 10 -30.19 -8.50 3.00
N ARG A 11 -29.83 -9.32 2.01
CA ARG A 11 -30.81 -10.18 1.34
C ARG A 11 -31.15 -11.33 2.27
N SER A 12 -32.41 -11.37 2.74
CA SER A 12 -32.93 -12.50 3.52
C SER A 12 -32.89 -13.78 2.67
N SER A 13 -32.01 -14.71 3.01
CA SER A 13 -32.05 -16.07 2.47
C SER A 13 -33.04 -16.90 3.29
N ASN A 14 -34.27 -17.05 2.78
CA ASN A 14 -35.16 -18.12 3.22
C ASN A 14 -34.67 -19.42 2.56
N GLY A 15 -33.93 -20.24 3.31
CA GLY A 15 -33.40 -21.52 2.83
C GLY A 15 -33.25 -22.55 3.94
N GLY A 16 -34.29 -23.36 4.15
CA GLY A 16 -34.23 -24.79 4.48
C GLY A 16 -33.38 -25.29 5.65
N GLY A 17 -34.02 -25.46 6.81
CA GLY A 17 -34.12 -26.78 7.47
C GLY A 17 -32.86 -27.58 7.81
N GLY A 18 -31.74 -26.95 8.17
CA GLY A 18 -30.69 -27.57 8.98
C GLY A 18 -30.83 -27.11 10.43
N LYS A 19 -30.54 -27.95 11.43
CA LYS A 19 -30.40 -27.52 12.83
C LYS A 19 -29.21 -26.56 12.93
N GLY A 20 -29.47 -25.30 12.57
CA GLY A 20 -28.48 -24.26 12.36
C GLY A 20 -27.97 -23.72 13.68
N ARG A 21 -26.64 -23.66 13.81
CA ARG A 21 -25.96 -22.71 14.68
C ARG A 21 -26.62 -21.35 14.40
N GLN A 22 -27.32 -20.76 15.38
CA GLN A 22 -27.90 -19.43 15.22
C GLN A 22 -26.78 -18.52 14.73
N LYS A 23 -26.93 -17.99 13.50
CA LYS A 23 -26.03 -16.97 12.99
C LYS A 23 -26.27 -15.77 13.90
N ASN A 24 -25.38 -15.56 14.88
CA ASN A 24 -25.49 -14.42 15.79
C ASN A 24 -25.63 -13.18 14.91
N ALA A 25 -26.77 -12.50 15.03
CA ALA A 25 -27.00 -11.27 14.29
C ALA A 25 -25.92 -10.27 14.70
N THR A 26 -25.35 -9.56 13.73
CA THR A 26 -24.39 -8.49 13.99
C THR A 26 -25.04 -7.47 14.94
N PRO A 27 -24.38 -7.06 16.04
CA PRO A 27 -24.94 -6.10 16.98
C PRO A 27 -25.35 -4.79 16.28
N LEU A 28 -26.54 -4.28 16.58
CA LEU A 28 -27.12 -3.12 15.90
C LEU A 28 -27.06 -1.87 16.79
N VAL A 29 -26.73 -0.73 16.20
CA VAL A 29 -26.75 0.58 16.87
C VAL A 29 -27.44 1.62 15.99
N ALA A 30 -28.31 2.44 16.59
CA ALA A 30 -29.01 3.54 15.94
C ALA A 30 -28.78 4.83 16.76
N PRO A 31 -28.73 6.01 16.12
CA PRO A 31 -28.68 7.29 16.82
C PRO A 31 -29.76 7.40 17.91
N VAL A 32 -29.44 8.08 19.02
CA VAL A 32 -30.46 8.37 20.03
C VAL A 32 -31.50 9.36 19.49
N ALA A 33 -32.67 9.40 20.13
CA ALA A 33 -33.76 10.31 19.74
C ALA A 33 -33.40 11.81 19.78
N ALA A 34 -32.32 12.19 20.49
CA ALA A 34 -31.84 13.57 20.54
C ALA A 34 -31.01 13.98 19.30
N TRP A 35 -30.52 13.02 18.50
CA TRP A 35 -29.84 13.32 17.25
C TRP A 35 -30.82 13.98 16.27
N ASN A 36 -30.42 15.12 15.72
CA ASN A 36 -31.30 15.98 14.93
C ASN A 36 -30.92 16.04 13.43
N GLY A 37 -30.06 15.13 12.98
CA GLY A 37 -29.51 15.14 11.62
C GLY A 37 -28.17 15.90 11.48
N THR A 38 -27.70 16.54 12.55
CA THR A 38 -26.36 17.18 12.58
C THR A 38 -25.35 16.25 13.24
N ALA A 39 -24.16 16.13 12.64
CA ALA A 39 -23.05 15.35 13.18
C ALA A 39 -22.75 15.74 14.64
N GLY A 40 -22.70 14.74 15.52
CA GLY A 40 -22.39 14.91 16.93
C GLY A 40 -23.57 15.31 17.82
N SER A 41 -24.73 15.68 17.26
CA SER A 41 -25.88 16.19 18.02
C SER A 41 -26.53 15.15 18.94
N GLY A 42 -26.30 13.85 18.70
CA GLY A 42 -26.78 12.78 19.58
C GLY A 42 -25.97 12.64 20.86
N PHE A 43 -24.75 13.16 20.92
CA PHE A 43 -23.87 13.01 22.08
C PHE A 43 -24.07 14.14 23.09
N SER A 44 -24.19 13.77 24.37
CA SER A 44 -24.01 14.74 25.46
C SER A 44 -22.54 15.13 25.64
N SER A 45 -21.64 14.19 25.35
CA SER A 45 -20.19 14.36 25.23
C SER A 45 -19.71 13.31 24.24
N ALA A 46 -18.97 13.74 23.21
CA ALA A 46 -18.43 12.83 22.21
C ALA A 46 -17.34 11.94 22.85
N PRO A 47 -17.23 10.66 22.46
CA PRO A 47 -16.09 9.83 22.82
C PRO A 47 -14.78 10.48 22.35
N GLU A 48 -13.77 10.52 23.22
CA GLU A 48 -12.45 11.08 22.93
C GLU A 48 -11.37 10.02 23.14
N ASP A 49 -10.37 10.01 22.25
CA ASP A 49 -9.19 9.18 22.44
C ASP A 49 -8.35 9.75 23.60
N PRO A 50 -8.14 9.01 24.71
CA PRO A 50 -7.46 9.57 25.87
C PRO A 50 -6.03 10.00 25.51
N ALA A 51 -5.51 11.05 26.15
CA ALA A 51 -4.10 11.41 25.99
C ALA A 51 -3.20 10.22 26.37
N ARG A 52 -2.24 9.90 25.49
CA ARG A 52 -1.36 8.73 25.66
C ARG A 52 -0.52 8.88 26.93
N THR A 53 -0.62 7.90 27.82
CA THR A 53 0.30 7.71 28.96
C THR A 53 0.97 6.34 28.96
N THR A 54 0.50 5.41 28.12
CA THR A 54 0.97 4.03 27.96
C THR A 54 0.55 3.53 26.57
N ALA A 55 0.84 2.27 26.26
CA ALA A 55 0.40 1.62 25.03
C ALA A 55 -1.12 1.58 24.88
N LYS A 56 -1.60 1.53 23.62
CA LYS A 56 -3.02 1.40 23.29
C LYS A 56 -3.22 0.29 22.25
N PRO A 57 -4.42 -0.29 22.11
CA PRO A 57 -4.73 -1.15 20.97
C PRO A 57 -4.46 -0.47 19.62
N ALA A 58 -4.09 -1.27 18.62
CA ALA A 58 -4.31 -0.90 17.23
C ALA A 58 -5.81 -1.04 16.93
N CYS A 59 -6.40 -0.09 16.23
CA CYS A 59 -7.81 -0.05 15.84
C CYS A 59 -7.99 0.76 14.55
N ARG A 60 -8.35 0.11 13.45
CA ARG A 60 -8.55 0.76 12.14
C ARG A 60 -9.83 0.32 11.48
N LEU A 61 -10.53 1.27 10.87
CA LEU A 61 -11.77 1.05 10.15
C LEU A 61 -11.52 0.23 8.89
N LEU A 62 -12.32 -0.82 8.70
CA LEU A 62 -12.28 -1.69 7.51
C LEU A 62 -13.29 -1.26 6.44
N VAL A 63 -14.05 -0.20 6.69
CA VAL A 63 -15.14 0.27 5.83
C VAL A 63 -14.94 1.76 5.57
N VAL A 64 -14.99 2.19 4.32
CA VAL A 64 -14.73 3.59 3.97
C VAL A 64 -15.83 4.50 4.55
N PRO A 65 -15.50 5.64 5.19
CA PRO A 65 -16.51 6.57 5.71
C PRO A 65 -17.28 7.27 4.56
N TRP A 66 -18.22 8.13 4.95
CA TRP A 66 -19.08 8.95 4.10
C TRP A 66 -20.03 8.17 3.18
N GLN A 67 -20.28 6.90 3.50
CA GLN A 67 -21.25 6.09 2.78
C GLN A 67 -22.68 6.53 3.14
N VAL A 68 -23.50 6.64 2.10
CA VAL A 68 -24.95 6.79 2.24
C VAL A 68 -25.58 5.42 2.42
N PHE A 69 -26.54 5.32 3.34
CA PHE A 69 -27.31 4.10 3.53
C PHE A 69 -28.78 4.39 3.82
N THR A 70 -29.66 3.55 3.31
CA THR A 70 -31.12 3.76 3.35
C THR A 70 -31.82 3.07 4.50
N ASP A 71 -31.20 2.05 5.09
CA ASP A 71 -31.76 1.34 6.23
C ASP A 71 -30.64 0.91 7.18
N GLU A 72 -29.80 -0.01 6.72
CA GLU A 72 -28.71 -0.58 7.50
C GLU A 72 -27.39 -0.51 6.73
N LEU A 73 -26.29 -0.28 7.45
CA LEU A 73 -24.93 -0.38 6.95
C LEU A 73 -24.09 -1.16 7.96
N THR A 74 -23.51 -2.28 7.54
CA THR A 74 -22.54 -2.99 8.38
C THR A 74 -21.19 -2.30 8.31
N VAL A 75 -20.64 -1.98 9.47
CA VAL A 75 -19.31 -1.37 9.62
C VAL A 75 -18.45 -2.28 10.48
N GLY A 76 -17.14 -2.22 10.29
CA GLY A 76 -16.22 -2.98 11.11
C GLY A 76 -14.86 -2.34 11.24
N VAL A 77 -14.16 -2.74 12.28
CA VAL A 77 -12.76 -2.38 12.52
C VAL A 77 -11.92 -3.64 12.65
N PHE A 78 -10.66 -3.57 12.24
CA PHE A 78 -9.65 -4.47 12.76
C PHE A 78 -9.10 -3.84 14.03
N ALA A 79 -9.13 -4.56 15.14
CA ALA A 79 -8.56 -4.09 16.39
C ALA A 79 -7.90 -5.23 17.15
N ALA A 80 -6.72 -4.97 17.71
CA ALA A 80 -5.97 -5.92 18.50
C ALA A 80 -5.02 -5.23 19.49
N ALA A 81 -4.70 -5.93 20.57
CA ALA A 81 -3.70 -5.53 21.55
C ALA A 81 -2.88 -6.75 22.02
N SER A 82 -1.70 -6.50 22.57
CA SER A 82 -0.92 -7.53 23.26
C SER A 82 -1.43 -7.59 24.68
N ASN A 83 -1.85 -8.76 25.15
CA ASN A 83 -2.26 -8.97 26.54
C ASN A 83 -1.26 -9.92 27.20
N GLY A 84 -0.21 -9.37 27.82
CA GLY A 84 0.87 -10.17 28.41
C GLY A 84 1.53 -11.14 27.42
N GLY A 85 1.79 -10.69 26.18
CA GLY A 85 2.46 -11.47 25.14
C GLY A 85 1.53 -12.34 24.28
N THR A 86 0.21 -12.28 24.45
CA THR A 86 -0.75 -13.05 23.63
C THR A 86 -1.89 -12.20 23.07
N LEU A 87 -2.47 -12.65 21.95
CA LEU A 87 -3.67 -12.11 21.33
C LEU A 87 -4.81 -13.17 21.28
N LEU A 88 -4.73 -14.21 22.10
CA LEU A 88 -5.71 -15.28 22.15
C LEU A 88 -7.12 -14.80 22.57
N ASP A 89 -8.11 -15.64 22.28
CA ASP A 89 -9.56 -15.45 22.44
C ASP A 89 -10.17 -14.35 21.57
N ASN A 90 -9.71 -13.10 21.76
CA ASN A 90 -10.35 -11.90 21.24
C ASN A 90 -9.32 -10.87 20.74
N LEU A 91 -8.23 -11.31 20.11
CA LEU A 91 -7.16 -10.42 19.64
C LEU A 91 -6.59 -9.53 20.76
N GLY A 92 -6.57 -10.04 21.99
CA GLY A 92 -6.10 -9.33 23.19
C GLY A 92 -7.01 -8.18 23.67
N LEU A 93 -8.26 -8.12 23.20
CA LEU A 93 -9.24 -7.13 23.63
C LEU A 93 -10.35 -7.76 24.49
N GLU A 94 -10.84 -6.99 25.47
CA GLU A 94 -12.06 -7.37 26.20
C GLU A 94 -13.28 -7.23 25.29
N LYS A 95 -13.34 -6.11 24.55
CA LYS A 95 -14.44 -5.78 23.63
C LYS A 95 -14.08 -4.59 22.73
N VAL A 96 -14.92 -4.39 21.73
CA VAL A 96 -14.98 -3.15 20.94
C VAL A 96 -16.37 -2.54 21.07
N ILE A 97 -16.44 -1.24 21.32
CA ILE A 97 -17.70 -0.49 21.49
C ILE A 97 -17.88 0.42 20.28
N PHE A 98 -19.04 0.32 19.62
CA PHE A 98 -19.43 1.23 18.55
C PHE A 98 -20.36 2.29 19.12
N HIS A 99 -19.94 3.56 19.09
CA HIS A 99 -20.69 4.71 19.58
C HIS A 99 -21.25 5.49 18.39
N PHE A 100 -22.56 5.47 18.17
CA PHE A 100 -23.20 6.11 17.04
C PHE A 100 -24.25 7.12 17.51
N GLU A 101 -23.93 8.41 17.34
CA GLU A 101 -24.80 9.54 17.71
C GLU A 101 -25.49 9.36 19.07
N GLY A 102 -24.69 9.22 20.13
CA GLY A 102 -25.14 9.10 21.51
C GLY A 102 -25.52 7.69 22.00
N ALA A 103 -25.75 6.74 21.09
CA ALA A 103 -26.02 5.35 21.44
C ALA A 103 -24.73 4.52 21.34
N SER A 104 -24.68 3.38 22.02
CA SER A 104 -23.55 2.46 21.90
C SER A 104 -23.96 1.00 21.91
N VAL A 105 -23.11 0.15 21.33
CA VAL A 105 -23.23 -1.30 21.39
C VAL A 105 -21.87 -1.96 21.58
N ASP A 106 -21.82 -2.94 22.46
CA ASP A 106 -20.62 -3.75 22.73
C ASP A 106 -20.56 -4.94 21.78
N VAL A 107 -19.40 -5.15 21.17
CA VAL A 107 -19.04 -6.34 20.39
C VAL A 107 -17.98 -7.10 21.19
N LEU A 108 -18.32 -8.31 21.64
CA LEU A 108 -17.51 -9.07 22.61
C LEU A 108 -16.48 -10.01 21.97
N ALA A 109 -16.52 -10.21 20.66
CA ALA A 109 -15.57 -11.04 19.94
C ALA A 109 -15.47 -10.61 18.47
N PRO A 110 -14.29 -10.74 17.83
CA PRO A 110 -14.16 -10.56 16.40
C PRO A 110 -14.72 -11.78 15.66
N THR A 111 -15.23 -11.54 14.46
CA THR A 111 -15.74 -12.59 13.58
C THR A 111 -15.32 -12.33 12.15
N TYR A 112 -15.23 -13.38 11.34
CA TYR A 112 -15.21 -13.21 9.91
C TYR A 112 -16.59 -12.78 9.39
N HIS A 113 -16.65 -11.63 8.74
CA HIS A 113 -17.85 -11.15 8.07
C HIS A 113 -17.70 -11.34 6.55
N SER A 114 -18.71 -11.96 5.93
CA SER A 114 -18.76 -12.14 4.49
C SER A 114 -19.80 -11.22 3.87
N PHE A 115 -19.42 -10.56 2.77
CA PHE A 115 -20.28 -9.67 2.00
C PHE A 115 -19.96 -9.74 0.51
N ILE A 116 -20.82 -9.15 -0.30
CA ILE A 116 -20.64 -9.03 -1.75
C ILE A 116 -19.91 -7.71 -2.02
N ASP A 117 -18.77 -7.77 -2.69
CA ASP A 117 -17.99 -6.59 -3.10
C ASP A 117 -18.63 -5.86 -4.30
N ALA A 118 -17.99 -4.79 -4.77
CA ALA A 118 -18.44 -4.02 -5.94
C ALA A 118 -18.46 -4.84 -7.25
N ASN A 119 -17.76 -5.97 -7.30
CA ASN A 119 -17.67 -6.87 -8.44
C ASN A 119 -18.66 -8.04 -8.39
N GLY A 120 -19.46 -8.13 -7.33
CA GLY A 120 -20.40 -9.24 -7.14
C GLY A 120 -19.77 -10.49 -6.52
N SER A 121 -18.50 -10.44 -6.15
CA SER A 121 -17.77 -11.54 -5.52
C SER A 121 -17.99 -11.56 -4.01
N THR A 122 -18.06 -12.75 -3.42
CA THR A 122 -18.09 -12.88 -1.96
C THR A 122 -16.69 -12.73 -1.42
N VAL A 123 -16.48 -11.70 -0.60
CA VAL A 123 -15.25 -11.50 0.18
C VAL A 123 -15.52 -11.74 1.66
N LYS A 124 -14.46 -11.99 2.42
CA LYS A 124 -14.54 -12.37 3.83
C LYS A 124 -13.38 -11.74 4.59
N HIS A 125 -13.68 -10.95 5.62
CA HIS A 125 -12.67 -10.22 6.41
C HIS A 125 -12.88 -10.45 7.91
N LEU A 126 -11.79 -10.63 8.66
CA LEU A 126 -11.83 -10.67 10.12
C LEU A 126 -11.95 -9.26 10.68
N GLY A 127 -12.82 -9.08 11.67
CA GLY A 127 -12.94 -7.79 12.35
C GLY A 127 -13.99 -7.83 13.44
N TRP A 128 -14.18 -6.68 14.07
CA TRP A 128 -15.25 -6.41 15.01
C TRP A 128 -16.35 -5.69 14.24
N TRP A 129 -17.56 -6.27 14.19
CA TRP A 129 -18.61 -5.80 13.28
C TRP A 129 -19.85 -5.34 14.05
N ALA A 130 -20.40 -4.21 13.61
CA ALA A 130 -21.68 -3.68 14.06
C ALA A 130 -22.51 -3.23 12.86
N THR A 131 -23.83 -3.19 13.00
CA THR A 131 -24.76 -2.68 11.98
C THR A 131 -25.29 -1.32 12.43
N LEU A 132 -24.97 -0.28 11.66
CA LEU A 132 -25.57 1.05 11.81
C LEU A 132 -26.99 1.01 11.25
N LYS A 133 -27.94 1.56 11.99
CA LYS A 133 -29.35 1.62 11.60
C LYS A 133 -29.82 3.06 11.49
N ARG A 134 -30.54 3.38 10.42
CA ARG A 134 -31.22 4.67 10.28
C ARG A 134 -32.34 4.77 11.34
N PRO A 135 -32.43 5.87 12.12
CA PRO A 135 -33.50 5.99 13.11
C PRO A 135 -34.88 5.92 12.46
N ALA A 136 -35.80 5.20 13.11
CA ALA A 136 -37.17 5.11 12.64
C ALA A 136 -37.84 6.50 12.70
N GLY A 137 -38.52 6.88 11.62
CA GLY A 137 -39.25 8.16 11.54
C GLY A 137 -38.39 9.40 11.30
N HIS A 138 -37.07 9.25 11.14
CA HIS A 138 -36.20 10.35 10.72
C HIS A 138 -36.49 10.75 9.27
N VAL A 139 -36.67 12.05 9.01
CA VAL A 139 -37.09 12.59 7.70
C VAL A 139 -35.92 13.26 6.96
N GLY A 140 -34.80 13.51 7.64
CA GLY A 140 -33.64 14.15 7.03
C GLY A 140 -32.96 13.28 5.98
N ASP A 141 -32.23 13.94 5.07
CA ASP A 141 -31.70 13.33 3.86
C ASP A 141 -30.23 13.73 3.64
N PHE A 142 -29.38 12.70 3.60
CA PHE A 142 -27.92 12.83 3.64
C PHE A 142 -27.43 13.58 4.89
N ASP A 143 -28.04 13.26 6.03
CA ASP A 143 -27.69 13.85 7.31
C ASP A 143 -26.41 13.22 7.84
N GLU A 144 -25.56 14.01 8.48
CA GLU A 144 -24.28 13.53 8.96
C GLU A 144 -24.42 12.87 10.33
N ALA A 145 -23.97 11.64 10.44
CA ALA A 145 -23.95 10.88 11.68
C ALA A 145 -22.52 10.41 12.01
N ASN A 146 -22.02 10.79 13.17
CA ASN A 146 -20.71 10.44 13.69
C ASN A 146 -20.73 9.07 14.37
N LEU A 147 -19.83 8.22 13.89
CA LEU A 147 -19.41 6.98 14.54
C LEU A 147 -18.05 7.18 15.21
N TYR A 148 -17.94 6.78 16.47
CA TYR A 148 -16.68 6.52 17.15
C TYR A 148 -16.58 5.05 17.49
N VAL A 149 -15.36 4.50 17.46
CA VAL A 149 -15.12 3.10 17.83
C VAL A 149 -14.07 3.05 18.93
N GLU A 150 -14.41 2.42 20.06
CA GLU A 150 -13.56 2.28 21.24
C GLU A 150 -13.08 0.83 21.38
N ALA A 151 -11.76 0.61 21.28
CA ALA A 151 -11.13 -0.67 21.56
C ALA A 151 -10.67 -0.70 23.03
N VAL A 152 -11.17 -1.68 23.78
CA VAL A 152 -10.85 -1.87 25.20
C VAL A 152 -9.87 -3.04 25.34
N PRO A 153 -8.60 -2.82 25.70
CA PRO A 153 -7.63 -3.90 25.87
C PRO A 153 -8.03 -4.80 27.04
N SER A 154 -7.71 -6.10 26.94
CA SER A 154 -7.82 -7.00 28.09
C SER A 154 -6.75 -6.73 29.15
N ASP A 155 -5.59 -6.22 28.74
CA ASP A 155 -4.56 -5.76 29.66
C ASP A 155 -4.96 -4.40 30.27
N ALA A 156 -5.26 -4.41 31.57
CA ALA A 156 -5.65 -3.21 32.30
C ALA A 156 -4.53 -2.16 32.45
N ALA A 157 -3.27 -2.51 32.16
CA ALA A 157 -2.15 -1.57 32.12
C ALA A 157 -2.08 -0.78 30.79
N MET A 158 -2.72 -1.27 29.73
CA MET A 158 -2.89 -0.54 28.47
C MET A 158 -4.06 0.45 28.58
N GLN A 159 -3.95 1.56 27.86
CA GLN A 159 -5.05 2.49 27.68
C GLN A 159 -5.96 2.01 26.56
N ARG A 160 -7.26 2.27 26.69
CA ARG A 160 -8.19 2.16 25.56
C ARG A 160 -7.79 3.08 24.41
N ARG A 161 -8.23 2.73 23.20
CA ARG A 161 -8.16 3.60 22.01
C ARG A 161 -9.55 3.96 21.54
N VAL A 162 -9.80 5.22 21.24
CA VAL A 162 -10.97 5.66 20.49
C VAL A 162 -10.53 6.14 19.11
N VAL A 163 -11.21 5.72 18.06
CA VAL A 163 -11.01 6.23 16.69
C VAL A 163 -12.30 6.83 16.14
N GLY A 164 -12.16 7.87 15.33
CA GLY A 164 -13.26 8.69 14.82
C GLY A 164 -13.07 10.18 15.15
N PRO A 165 -14.04 11.03 14.83
CA PRO A 165 -15.33 10.69 14.23
C PRO A 165 -15.20 10.18 12.79
N TYR A 166 -15.91 9.11 12.48
CA TYR A 166 -16.20 8.67 11.11
C TYR A 166 -17.62 9.09 10.75
N VAL A 167 -17.78 9.78 9.63
CA VAL A 167 -19.10 10.24 9.19
C VAL A 167 -19.76 9.16 8.34
N PHE A 168 -21.04 8.88 8.58
CA PHE A 168 -21.91 8.12 7.68
C PHE A 168 -23.20 8.91 7.45
N LEU A 169 -23.92 8.60 6.37
CA LEU A 169 -25.03 9.43 5.90
C LEU A 169 -26.33 8.61 5.83
N PRO A 170 -27.11 8.50 6.93
CA PRO A 170 -28.44 7.92 6.88
C PRO A 170 -29.34 8.79 5.99
N SER A 171 -30.04 8.16 5.05
CA SER A 171 -30.83 8.87 4.04
C SER A 171 -32.06 8.09 3.61
N ALA A 172 -33.05 8.75 3.00
CA ALA A 172 -34.23 8.10 2.44
C ALA A 172 -33.93 7.36 1.13
N THR A 173 -32.98 7.87 0.36
CA THR A 173 -32.57 7.36 -0.95
C THR A 173 -31.07 7.08 -0.96
N LEU A 174 -30.59 6.23 -1.86
CA LEU A 174 -29.13 6.04 -1.95
C LEU A 174 -28.49 7.17 -2.76
N HIS A 175 -29.14 7.57 -3.85
CA HIS A 175 -28.68 8.61 -4.74
C HIS A 175 -29.80 9.63 -4.93
N ASP A 176 -29.45 10.91 -4.90
CA ASP A 176 -30.34 12.04 -5.17
C ASP A 176 -30.29 12.53 -6.61
N GLY A 177 -29.37 11.97 -7.41
CA GLY A 177 -29.26 12.21 -8.84
C GLY A 177 -28.56 11.07 -9.56
N SER A 178 -28.87 10.89 -10.83
CA SER A 178 -28.17 9.93 -11.70
C SER A 178 -28.04 10.50 -13.10
N VAL A 179 -26.87 10.35 -13.71
CA VAL A 179 -26.59 10.72 -15.10
C VAL A 179 -25.78 9.62 -15.79
N THR A 180 -25.81 9.60 -17.12
CA THR A 180 -25.12 8.61 -17.94
C THR A 180 -24.04 9.22 -18.81
N VAL A 181 -22.99 8.44 -19.10
CA VAL A 181 -21.87 8.86 -19.96
C VAL A 181 -21.60 7.80 -21.04
N ALA A 182 -21.50 8.21 -22.29
CA ALA A 182 -21.09 7.36 -23.42
C ALA A 182 -20.63 8.22 -24.60
N PRO A 183 -19.89 7.69 -25.60
CA PRO A 183 -19.49 8.47 -26.76
C PRO A 183 -20.68 9.03 -27.56
N SER A 184 -21.83 8.36 -27.47
CA SER A 184 -23.11 8.84 -28.01
C SER A 184 -24.29 8.20 -27.26
N GLY A 185 -25.46 8.84 -27.29
CA GLY A 185 -26.72 8.27 -26.78
C GLY A 185 -26.92 8.30 -25.26
N ALA A 186 -25.99 8.87 -24.50
CA ALA A 186 -26.08 9.13 -23.06
C ALA A 186 -26.34 10.62 -22.77
N ASP A 187 -26.53 10.98 -21.49
CA ASP A 187 -26.74 12.36 -21.05
C ASP A 187 -25.51 13.24 -21.34
N PHE A 188 -24.31 12.66 -21.20
CA PHE A 188 -23.03 13.33 -21.44
C PHE A 188 -22.09 12.47 -22.29
N THR A 189 -21.20 13.14 -23.02
CA THR A 189 -20.13 12.46 -23.78
C THR A 189 -18.80 12.42 -23.04
N THR A 190 -18.68 13.14 -21.92
CA THR A 190 -17.47 13.19 -21.10
C THR A 190 -17.79 13.02 -19.63
N LEU A 191 -16.88 12.38 -18.88
CA LEU A 191 -16.98 12.27 -17.43
C LEU A 191 -16.97 13.66 -16.75
N GLN A 192 -16.13 14.57 -17.26
CA GLN A 192 -16.06 15.95 -16.79
C GLN A 192 -17.41 16.66 -16.88
N GLY A 193 -18.10 16.57 -18.03
CA GLY A 193 -19.41 17.19 -18.22
C GLY A 193 -20.47 16.64 -17.27
N ALA A 194 -20.45 15.33 -17.01
CA ALA A 194 -21.34 14.70 -16.04
C ALA A 194 -21.07 15.19 -14.61
N LEU A 195 -19.80 15.25 -14.19
CA LEU A 195 -19.42 15.78 -12.88
C LEU A 195 -19.82 17.26 -12.71
N ASP A 196 -19.63 18.10 -13.73
CA ASP A 196 -20.02 19.50 -13.67
C ASP A 196 -21.54 19.66 -13.56
N ALA A 197 -22.30 18.80 -14.25
CA ALA A 197 -23.75 18.80 -14.18
C ALA A 197 -24.28 18.33 -12.81
N THR A 198 -23.73 17.26 -12.23
CA THR A 198 -24.16 16.80 -10.89
C THR A 198 -23.85 17.84 -9.82
N ASN A 199 -22.70 18.51 -9.92
CA ASN A 199 -22.33 19.61 -9.03
C ASN A 199 -23.28 20.82 -9.20
N SER A 200 -23.60 21.19 -10.44
CA SER A 200 -24.50 22.32 -10.73
C SER A 200 -25.93 22.05 -10.27
N ALA A 201 -26.36 20.78 -10.30
CA ALA A 201 -27.64 20.36 -9.76
C ALA A 201 -27.68 20.34 -8.22
N GLY A 202 -26.54 20.48 -7.55
CA GLY A 202 -26.43 20.45 -6.10
C GLY A 202 -26.64 19.06 -5.50
N TYR A 203 -26.37 17.99 -6.26
CA TYR A 203 -26.49 16.63 -5.74
C TYR A 203 -25.44 16.35 -4.66
N LYS A 204 -25.88 15.69 -3.60
CA LYS A 204 -25.10 15.31 -2.42
C LYS A 204 -24.47 13.93 -2.54
N ASN A 205 -25.07 12.98 -3.27
CA ASN A 205 -24.53 11.64 -3.51
C ASN A 205 -24.93 11.09 -4.90
N PRO A 206 -24.54 11.77 -5.99
CA PRO A 206 -24.98 11.39 -7.33
C PRO A 206 -24.31 10.09 -7.81
N ARG A 207 -24.96 9.44 -8.79
CA ARG A 207 -24.42 8.33 -9.57
C ARG A 207 -24.15 8.73 -11.02
N ILE A 208 -22.97 8.42 -11.52
CA ILE A 208 -22.55 8.62 -12.90
C ILE A 208 -22.25 7.25 -13.49
N THR A 209 -23.03 6.80 -14.47
CA THR A 209 -22.89 5.46 -15.04
C THR A 209 -22.42 5.54 -16.49
N PHE A 210 -21.30 4.87 -16.80
CA PHE A 210 -20.89 4.65 -18.17
C PHE A 210 -21.78 3.60 -18.84
N THR A 211 -22.35 3.95 -20.00
CA THR A 211 -23.25 3.07 -20.76
C THR A 211 -22.67 2.63 -22.10
N GLY A 212 -21.45 3.07 -22.44
CA GLY A 212 -20.70 2.61 -23.60
C GLY A 212 -19.21 2.48 -23.31
N ASP A 213 -18.55 1.56 -24.01
CA ASP A 213 -17.10 1.41 -23.92
C ASP A 213 -16.38 2.66 -24.43
N GLY A 214 -15.19 2.93 -23.88
CA GLY A 214 -14.34 3.97 -24.43
C GLY A 214 -13.30 4.51 -23.45
N ASN A 215 -12.51 5.44 -23.98
CA ASN A 215 -11.55 6.21 -23.21
C ASN A 215 -12.20 7.54 -22.78
N TYR A 216 -12.14 7.83 -21.50
CA TYR A 216 -12.73 9.01 -20.90
C TYR A 216 -11.69 9.79 -20.13
N GLN A 217 -11.61 11.09 -20.38
CA GLN A 217 -10.67 11.95 -19.68
C GLN A 217 -11.31 12.56 -18.44
N ILE A 218 -10.51 12.65 -17.38
CA ILE A 218 -10.77 13.52 -16.23
C ILE A 218 -9.76 14.65 -16.25
N VAL A 219 -10.23 15.89 -16.41
CA VAL A 219 -9.36 17.08 -16.54
C VAL A 219 -9.25 17.82 -15.22
N LEU A 220 -10.34 17.87 -14.43
CA LEU A 220 -10.40 18.39 -13.06
C LEU A 220 -11.85 18.30 -12.60
N ALA A 221 -12.23 17.42 -11.68
CA ALA A 221 -13.56 17.57 -11.09
C ALA A 221 -13.81 16.95 -9.72
N GLY A 222 -14.67 17.66 -9.00
CA GLY A 222 -15.65 17.18 -8.05
C GLY A 222 -16.14 18.35 -7.21
N GLY A 223 -17.44 18.48 -6.98
CA GLY A 223 -18.04 19.53 -6.15
C GLY A 223 -18.21 19.08 -4.71
N ALA A 224 -18.93 19.90 -3.93
CA ALA A 224 -19.21 19.70 -2.51
C ALA A 224 -20.29 18.63 -2.27
N ALA A 225 -20.07 17.41 -2.77
CA ALA A 225 -20.90 16.26 -2.42
C ALA A 225 -20.79 15.98 -0.91
N ALA A 226 -21.92 15.77 -0.24
CA ALA A 226 -21.93 15.33 1.15
C ALA A 226 -21.38 13.89 1.24
N GLY A 227 -21.86 13.00 0.37
CA GLY A 227 -21.35 11.63 0.21
C GLY A 227 -20.31 11.51 -0.90
N TRP A 228 -20.44 10.47 -1.71
CA TRP A 228 -19.57 10.15 -2.83
C TRP A 228 -20.23 10.51 -4.17
N ASN A 229 -19.45 11.08 -5.09
CA ASN A 229 -19.77 11.02 -6.52
C ASN A 229 -19.43 9.61 -7.01
N THR A 230 -20.44 8.76 -7.11
CA THR A 230 -20.24 7.35 -7.49
C THR A 230 -20.13 7.23 -9.00
N ILE A 231 -18.99 6.73 -9.49
CA ILE A 231 -18.69 6.52 -10.90
C ILE A 231 -18.59 5.02 -11.15
N ASP A 232 -19.49 4.49 -11.96
CA ASP A 232 -19.56 3.07 -12.29
C ASP A 232 -19.83 2.82 -13.77
N ALA A 233 -19.81 1.55 -14.17
CA ALA A 233 -20.11 1.13 -15.53
C ALA A 233 -21.31 0.16 -15.54
N ALA A 234 -22.12 0.24 -16.60
CA ALA A 234 -23.18 -0.72 -16.84
C ALA A 234 -22.60 -2.14 -17.05
N PRO A 235 -23.38 -3.21 -16.79
CA PRO A 235 -22.91 -4.57 -17.04
C PRO A 235 -22.41 -4.77 -18.48
N GLY A 236 -21.18 -5.25 -18.63
CA GLY A 236 -20.55 -5.48 -19.93
C GLY A 236 -19.89 -4.24 -20.56
N VAL A 237 -19.91 -3.08 -19.90
CA VAL A 237 -19.21 -1.87 -20.34
C VAL A 237 -17.86 -1.75 -19.62
N THR A 238 -16.82 -1.42 -20.39
CA THR A 238 -15.50 -1.04 -19.89
C THR A 238 -15.22 0.42 -20.20
N ALA A 239 -15.17 1.24 -19.15
CA ALA A 239 -14.77 2.64 -19.23
C ALA A 239 -13.34 2.81 -18.72
N THR A 240 -12.45 3.20 -19.62
CA THR A 240 -11.05 3.46 -19.30
C THR A 240 -10.86 4.95 -19.06
N ILE A 241 -10.49 5.31 -17.83
CA ILE A 241 -10.15 6.67 -17.45
C ILE A 241 -8.70 6.93 -17.81
N VAL A 242 -8.46 7.82 -18.76
CA VAL A 242 -7.13 8.10 -19.34
C VAL A 242 -6.74 9.56 -19.18
N GLY A 243 -5.43 9.82 -19.23
CA GLY A 243 -4.89 11.17 -19.27
C GLY A 243 -5.31 11.98 -20.50
N PRO A 244 -5.24 13.32 -20.42
CA PRO A 244 -5.53 14.18 -21.55
C PRO A 244 -4.57 13.92 -22.73
N ASP A 245 -5.08 13.91 -23.96
CA ASP A 245 -4.36 13.56 -25.20
C ASP A 245 -3.24 14.53 -25.63
N ASN A 246 -2.73 15.40 -24.75
CA ASN A 246 -1.76 16.42 -25.16
C ASN A 246 -0.31 16.02 -24.83
N PRO A 247 0.59 15.87 -25.83
CA PRO A 247 2.00 15.57 -25.58
C PRO A 247 2.87 16.78 -25.15
N ASP A 248 2.38 18.02 -25.30
CA ASP A 248 3.16 19.26 -25.09
C ASP A 248 3.01 19.86 -23.66
N PHE A 249 3.16 19.03 -22.62
CA PHE A 249 3.04 19.49 -21.23
C PHE A 249 4.36 20.06 -20.69
N GLU A 250 4.68 21.31 -21.07
CA GLU A 250 5.75 22.13 -20.49
C GLU A 250 5.40 22.61 -19.07
N GLY A 251 6.27 22.33 -18.09
CA GLY A 251 6.25 22.92 -16.75
C GLY A 251 6.21 21.90 -15.61
N LEU A 252 7.33 21.81 -14.89
CA LEU A 252 7.66 20.93 -13.75
C LEU A 252 6.68 20.94 -12.54
N SER A 253 5.50 21.56 -12.62
CA SER A 253 4.63 21.74 -11.44
C SER A 253 3.13 21.54 -11.65
N GLY A 254 2.65 21.28 -12.87
CA GLY A 254 1.22 21.43 -13.14
C GLY A 254 0.41 20.17 -13.48
N LYS A 255 0.85 19.38 -14.46
CA LYS A 255 -0.13 18.71 -15.34
C LYS A 255 0.09 17.22 -15.64
N GLY A 256 1.27 16.66 -15.34
CA GLY A 256 1.42 15.19 -15.21
C GLY A 256 0.84 14.64 -13.90
N ARG A 257 0.43 15.56 -13.00
CA ARG A 257 -0.23 15.31 -11.72
C ARG A 257 -1.70 15.62 -11.88
N GLN A 258 -2.49 14.64 -12.32
CA GLN A 258 -3.89 14.86 -12.56
C GLN A 258 -4.62 15.04 -11.23
N ARG A 259 -5.22 16.21 -11.04
CA ARG A 259 -5.96 16.50 -9.81
C ARG A 259 -7.29 15.76 -9.84
N ILE A 260 -7.57 15.04 -8.77
CA ILE A 260 -8.84 14.35 -8.55
C ILE A 260 -9.45 14.85 -7.24
N ASN A 261 -10.78 15.02 -7.18
CA ASN A 261 -11.42 15.37 -5.92
C ASN A 261 -11.44 14.14 -5.00
N GLY A 262 -11.20 14.35 -3.71
CA GLY A 262 -11.38 13.34 -2.68
C GLY A 262 -12.81 12.85 -2.45
N THR A 263 -13.82 13.39 -3.14
CA THR A 263 -15.21 12.92 -3.09
C THR A 263 -15.58 11.95 -4.22
N LEU A 264 -14.62 11.55 -5.05
CA LEU A 264 -14.86 10.58 -6.13
C LEU A 264 -14.76 9.15 -5.62
N LYS A 265 -15.76 8.33 -5.96
CA LYS A 265 -15.72 6.88 -5.81
C LYS A 265 -15.74 6.24 -7.19
N PHE A 266 -14.68 5.54 -7.57
CA PHE A 266 -14.63 4.70 -8.76
C PHE A 266 -14.95 3.27 -8.36
N THR A 267 -15.94 2.64 -9.01
CA THR A 267 -16.43 1.34 -8.54
C THR A 267 -16.81 0.34 -9.62
N GLY A 268 -16.44 -0.92 -9.38
CA GLY A 268 -16.74 -2.07 -10.22
C GLY A 268 -15.69 -2.34 -11.31
N SER A 269 -15.67 -3.60 -11.76
CA SER A 269 -14.71 -4.17 -12.71
C SER A 269 -14.79 -3.57 -14.12
N GLY A 270 -15.90 -2.89 -14.44
CA GLY A 270 -16.03 -2.12 -15.68
C GLY A 270 -15.28 -0.78 -15.67
N ILE A 271 -14.68 -0.38 -14.54
CA ILE A 271 -13.86 0.84 -14.43
C ILE A 271 -12.38 0.48 -14.45
N VAL A 272 -11.64 1.09 -15.39
CA VAL A 272 -10.18 0.99 -15.49
C VAL A 272 -9.58 2.38 -15.35
N ILE A 273 -8.65 2.57 -14.41
CA ILE A 273 -7.85 3.79 -14.29
C ILE A 273 -6.50 3.52 -14.96
N ASP A 274 -6.27 4.12 -16.12
CA ASP A 274 -5.03 3.94 -16.88
C ASP A 274 -4.08 5.12 -16.70
N MET A 275 -2.96 4.81 -16.04
CA MET A 275 -1.89 5.71 -15.70
C MET A 275 -0.87 5.89 -16.82
N ALA A 276 -1.03 5.28 -17.99
CA ALA A 276 -0.08 5.39 -19.10
C ALA A 276 0.31 6.83 -19.45
N GLU A 277 -0.64 7.76 -19.37
CA GLU A 277 -0.45 9.19 -19.60
C GLU A 277 -0.44 10.05 -18.32
N TYR A 278 -0.54 9.41 -17.14
CA TYR A 278 -0.39 10.05 -15.84
C TYR A 278 0.98 9.73 -15.23
N ILE A 279 1.56 10.73 -14.57
CA ILE A 279 2.70 10.50 -13.68
C ILE A 279 2.18 10.28 -12.25
N GLU A 280 1.13 11.00 -11.86
CA GLU A 280 0.51 10.94 -10.52
C GLU A 280 -1.00 11.29 -10.63
N LEU A 281 -1.84 10.61 -9.85
CA LEU A 281 -3.15 11.14 -9.45
C LEU A 281 -3.01 11.85 -8.10
N TYR A 282 -3.35 13.13 -8.08
CA TYR A 282 -3.18 14.02 -6.94
C TYR A 282 -4.54 14.37 -6.32
N PRO A 283 -4.88 13.85 -5.13
CA PRO A 283 -6.10 14.26 -4.44
C PRO A 283 -6.03 15.73 -4.05
N ASN A 284 -6.97 16.53 -4.55
CA ASN A 284 -7.06 17.97 -4.31
C ASN A 284 -8.23 18.28 -3.37
N HIS A 285 -8.23 17.66 -2.19
CA HIS A 285 -9.18 17.95 -1.11
C HIS A 285 -8.43 17.89 0.24
N PRO A 286 -8.64 18.84 1.16
CA PRO A 286 -7.83 18.95 2.38
C PRO A 286 -8.07 17.82 3.40
N THR A 287 -9.22 17.14 3.32
CA THR A 287 -9.65 16.17 4.35
C THR A 287 -10.34 14.92 3.79
N ARG A 288 -10.31 14.72 2.47
CA ARG A 288 -10.97 13.57 1.81
C ARG A 288 -10.09 13.10 0.67
N TYR A 289 -10.17 11.81 0.41
CA TYR A 289 -9.33 11.12 -0.56
C TYR A 289 -10.21 10.16 -1.36
N PRO A 290 -9.89 9.95 -2.64
CA PRO A 290 -10.70 9.13 -3.53
C PRO A 290 -10.82 7.69 -3.01
N TRP A 291 -11.92 7.06 -3.38
CA TRP A 291 -12.16 5.65 -3.10
C TRP A 291 -12.19 4.85 -4.40
N PHE A 292 -11.28 3.89 -4.51
CA PHE A 292 -11.23 2.88 -5.55
C PHE A 292 -11.80 1.57 -4.99
N ASP A 293 -12.88 1.06 -5.60
CA ASP A 293 -13.69 -0.03 -5.06
C ASP A 293 -14.00 -1.08 -6.13
N GLY A 294 -13.20 -2.14 -6.23
CA GLY A 294 -13.41 -3.19 -7.23
C GLY A 294 -12.96 -2.84 -8.64
N CYS A 295 -12.28 -1.71 -8.84
CA CYS A 295 -11.79 -1.29 -10.16
C CYS A 295 -10.39 -1.82 -10.45
N ARG A 296 -9.95 -1.68 -11.71
CA ARG A 296 -8.55 -1.93 -12.11
C ARG A 296 -7.78 -0.62 -12.21
N ILE A 297 -6.54 -0.60 -11.71
CA ILE A 297 -5.62 0.55 -11.81
C ILE A 297 -4.34 0.03 -12.46
N THR A 298 -3.97 0.58 -13.62
CA THR A 298 -2.88 0.03 -14.43
C THR A 298 -2.05 1.10 -15.11
N ASP A 299 -0.84 0.77 -15.55
CA ASP A 299 -0.18 1.47 -16.67
C ASP A 299 -0.24 0.58 -17.91
N SER A 300 -1.06 0.95 -18.91
CA SER A 300 -1.22 0.13 -20.12
C SER A 300 0.04 0.05 -20.99
N LYS A 301 1.06 0.88 -20.77
CA LYS A 301 2.37 0.77 -21.42
C LYS A 301 3.26 -0.30 -20.78
N GLY A 302 2.86 -0.84 -19.62
CA GLY A 302 3.57 -1.87 -18.88
C GLY A 302 4.59 -1.31 -17.87
N PHE A 303 4.95 -2.12 -16.87
CA PHE A 303 5.82 -1.70 -15.77
C PHE A 303 7.24 -1.28 -16.20
N THR A 304 7.68 -1.73 -17.37
CA THR A 304 8.96 -1.40 -17.99
C THR A 304 8.95 -0.10 -18.78
N ALA A 305 7.78 0.53 -18.95
CA ALA A 305 7.64 1.75 -19.73
C ALA A 305 8.39 2.90 -19.05
N SER A 306 9.35 3.48 -19.77
CA SER A 306 10.05 4.66 -19.30
C SER A 306 9.24 5.92 -19.64
N TRP A 307 9.12 6.83 -18.69
CA TRP A 307 8.76 8.21 -18.93
C TRP A 307 10.03 9.00 -19.23
N ARG A 308 10.25 9.35 -20.52
CA ARG A 308 11.40 10.15 -20.97
C ARG A 308 12.73 9.51 -20.55
N GLY A 309 12.87 8.20 -20.69
CA GLY A 309 14.07 7.44 -20.31
C GLY A 309 14.26 7.26 -18.79
N ARG A 310 13.26 7.57 -17.96
CA ARG A 310 13.26 7.33 -16.51
C ARG A 310 12.08 6.46 -16.12
N HIS A 311 12.12 5.78 -14.99
CA HIS A 311 10.89 5.31 -14.36
C HIS A 311 10.11 6.50 -13.76
N LYS A 312 8.78 6.39 -13.70
CA LYS A 312 7.89 7.48 -13.25
C LYS A 312 8.14 7.88 -11.79
N ALA A 313 8.56 6.94 -10.93
CA ALA A 313 8.89 7.21 -9.53
C ALA A 313 10.04 8.23 -9.32
N ASN A 314 10.86 8.51 -10.34
CA ASN A 314 11.89 9.56 -10.25
C ASN A 314 11.30 10.99 -10.34
N PHE A 315 10.09 11.15 -10.85
CA PHE A 315 9.42 12.44 -10.95
C PHE A 315 8.50 12.72 -9.76
N VAL A 316 7.91 11.66 -9.21
CA VAL A 316 6.96 11.69 -8.09
C VAL A 316 7.18 10.46 -7.23
N GLY A 317 6.97 10.57 -5.92
CA GLY A 317 7.07 9.42 -5.02
C GLY A 317 5.89 8.44 -5.13
N TRP A 318 4.86 8.71 -5.94
CA TRP A 318 3.56 8.03 -5.83
C TRP A 318 2.85 7.98 -7.17
N ALA A 319 2.21 6.85 -7.51
CA ALA A 319 1.26 6.83 -8.63
C ALA A 319 -0.08 7.48 -8.24
N ILE A 320 -0.54 7.23 -7.01
CA ILE A 320 -1.72 7.88 -6.42
C ILE A 320 -1.31 8.39 -5.05
N LYS A 321 -1.32 9.71 -4.87
CA LYS A 321 -0.77 10.33 -3.67
C LYS A 321 -1.75 10.31 -2.50
N GLY A 322 -1.24 10.03 -1.29
CA GLY A 322 -1.91 10.32 -0.03
C GLY A 322 -2.95 9.27 0.38
N GLU A 323 -3.79 9.66 1.34
CA GLU A 323 -4.67 8.83 2.18
C GLU A 323 -5.90 8.22 1.48
N SER A 324 -5.73 7.72 0.25
CA SER A 324 -6.81 7.10 -0.55
C SER A 324 -7.27 5.76 0.02
N TYR A 325 -8.45 5.31 -0.43
CA TYR A 325 -9.02 4.02 -0.06
C TYR A 325 -9.00 3.07 -1.25
N PHE A 326 -8.52 1.85 -1.04
CA PHE A 326 -8.46 0.79 -2.04
C PHE A 326 -9.13 -0.46 -1.48
N THR A 327 -10.24 -0.88 -2.08
CA THR A 327 -11.01 -2.04 -1.63
C THR A 327 -11.28 -2.95 -2.80
N GLU A 328 -10.79 -4.20 -2.74
CA GLU A 328 -11.02 -5.24 -3.73
C GLU A 328 -10.58 -4.86 -5.17
N CYS A 329 -9.59 -3.97 -5.29
CA CYS A 329 -9.04 -3.52 -6.58
C CYS A 329 -8.02 -4.53 -7.16
N GLU A 330 -7.86 -4.50 -8.48
CA GLU A 330 -6.66 -5.00 -9.15
C GLU A 330 -5.73 -3.84 -9.50
N ILE A 331 -4.44 -3.99 -9.18
CA ILE A 331 -3.40 -3.00 -9.42
C ILE A 331 -2.27 -3.68 -10.18
N ASP A 332 -1.92 -3.19 -11.36
CA ASP A 332 -0.86 -3.80 -12.15
C ASP A 332 0.00 -2.82 -12.94
N ASN A 333 1.24 -3.19 -13.24
CA ASN A 333 2.15 -2.38 -14.05
C ASN A 333 2.51 -1.01 -13.46
N LEU A 334 2.42 -0.83 -12.14
CA LEU A 334 2.58 0.45 -11.47
C LEU A 334 3.72 0.46 -10.45
N PHE A 335 4.07 1.68 -10.02
CA PHE A 335 4.98 1.94 -8.91
C PHE A 335 4.20 2.57 -7.74
N ASN A 336 4.63 2.35 -6.49
CA ASN A 336 4.14 3.04 -5.29
C ASN A 336 2.62 3.20 -5.25
N CYS A 337 1.91 2.07 -5.32
CA CYS A 337 0.47 2.01 -5.24
C CYS A 337 0.06 0.69 -4.55
N PRO A 338 -0.64 0.73 -3.40
CA PRO A 338 -1.26 1.90 -2.75
C PRO A 338 -0.46 2.47 -1.55
N ASP A 339 0.49 3.35 -1.84
CA ASP A 339 1.28 4.10 -0.86
C ASP A 339 0.41 5.11 -0.07
N ASP A 340 0.76 5.41 1.17
CA ASP A 340 0.06 6.30 2.13
C ASP A 340 -1.44 5.96 2.38
N ALA A 341 -1.93 4.80 1.94
CA ALA A 341 -3.36 4.50 1.99
C ALA A 341 -3.92 4.43 3.42
N VAL A 342 -5.10 5.00 3.65
CA VAL A 342 -5.82 4.83 4.93
C VAL A 342 -6.33 3.40 5.05
N LEU A 343 -6.74 2.81 3.93
CA LEU A 343 -7.20 1.44 3.84
C LEU A 343 -6.81 0.84 2.49
N ALA A 344 -6.04 -0.23 2.52
CA ALA A 344 -5.85 -1.18 1.44
C ALA A 344 -6.42 -2.53 1.90
N ARG A 345 -7.54 -2.95 1.31
CA ARG A 345 -8.25 -4.16 1.74
C ARG A 345 -8.56 -5.06 0.54
N GLY A 346 -8.15 -6.33 0.63
CA GLY A 346 -8.54 -7.34 -0.35
C GLY A 346 -8.06 -7.07 -1.78
N ILE A 347 -7.03 -6.22 -1.96
CA ILE A 347 -6.54 -5.87 -3.29
C ILE A 347 -5.57 -6.92 -3.81
N HIS A 348 -5.41 -6.97 -5.14
CA HIS A 348 -4.38 -7.76 -5.81
C HIS A 348 -3.43 -6.83 -6.57
N VAL A 349 -2.16 -6.80 -6.13
CA VAL A 349 -1.06 -6.09 -6.79
C VAL A 349 -0.24 -7.09 -7.59
N ARG A 350 0.00 -6.84 -8.88
CA ARG A 350 0.86 -7.70 -9.71
C ARG A 350 1.68 -6.96 -10.74
N ASP A 351 2.82 -7.53 -11.15
CA ASP A 351 3.68 -6.95 -12.20
C ASP A 351 4.07 -5.49 -11.88
N CYS A 352 4.30 -5.20 -10.60
CA CYS A 352 4.60 -3.86 -10.09
C CYS A 352 6.07 -3.75 -9.67
N TYR A 353 6.51 -2.55 -9.30
CA TYR A 353 7.86 -2.31 -8.80
C TYR A 353 7.89 -1.19 -7.75
N ASN A 354 9.04 -1.00 -7.10
CA ASN A 354 9.24 -0.04 -6.02
C ASN A 354 8.41 -0.40 -4.76
N ASP A 355 7.98 0.54 -3.93
CA ASP A 355 7.25 0.22 -2.70
C ASP A 355 5.77 -0.09 -2.99
N VAL A 356 5.12 -0.88 -2.14
CA VAL A 356 3.68 -1.22 -2.30
C VAL A 356 2.83 -0.47 -1.29
N PHE A 357 3.01 -0.76 0.00
CA PHE A 357 2.19 -0.26 1.11
C PHE A 357 2.97 0.69 2.02
N ASN A 358 3.85 1.51 1.46
CA ASN A 358 4.61 2.45 2.25
C ASN A 358 3.65 3.40 3.02
N ASP A 359 3.92 3.61 4.31
CA ASP A 359 3.15 4.42 5.26
C ASP A 359 1.62 4.13 5.34
N ALA A 360 1.14 3.04 4.74
CA ALA A 360 -0.27 2.67 4.78
C ALA A 360 -0.71 2.34 6.22
N LEU A 361 -1.92 2.78 6.59
CA LEU A 361 -2.40 2.69 7.97
C LEU A 361 -3.13 1.36 8.26
N CYS A 362 -3.74 0.77 7.24
CA CYS A 362 -4.52 -0.47 7.36
C CYS A 362 -4.42 -1.29 6.07
N VAL A 363 -3.66 -2.38 6.12
CA VAL A 363 -3.39 -3.29 5.00
C VAL A 363 -3.89 -4.68 5.37
N VAL A 364 -5.01 -5.11 4.78
CA VAL A 364 -5.75 -6.30 5.23
C VAL A 364 -6.14 -7.20 4.07
N GLY A 365 -5.66 -8.44 4.08
CA GLY A 365 -6.08 -9.45 3.12
C GLY A 365 -5.60 -9.17 1.69
N CYS A 366 -4.50 -8.43 1.52
CA CYS A 366 -3.98 -8.07 0.21
C CYS A 366 -3.07 -9.18 -0.37
N ARG A 367 -3.04 -9.29 -1.70
CA ARG A 367 -2.19 -10.21 -2.47
C ARG A 367 -1.18 -9.43 -3.30
N VAL A 368 0.08 -9.81 -3.27
CA VAL A 368 1.16 -9.23 -4.08
C VAL A 368 1.90 -10.32 -4.85
N GLU A 369 2.02 -10.17 -6.17
CA GLU A 369 2.65 -11.16 -7.05
C GLU A 369 3.55 -10.50 -8.09
N ASP A 370 4.60 -11.19 -8.55
CA ASP A 370 5.53 -10.69 -9.56
C ASP A 370 5.93 -9.21 -9.35
N HIS A 371 6.24 -8.86 -8.11
CA HIS A 371 6.61 -7.49 -7.73
C HIS A 371 8.13 -7.37 -7.75
N ASP A 372 8.67 -6.82 -8.83
CA ASP A 372 10.07 -6.98 -9.18
C ASP A 372 10.68 -5.72 -9.83
N GLY A 373 11.48 -4.99 -9.04
CA GLY A 373 12.20 -3.81 -9.51
C GLY A 373 13.47 -4.08 -10.33
N ARG A 374 13.87 -5.34 -10.57
CA ARG A 374 15.16 -5.68 -11.20
C ARG A 374 15.33 -5.07 -12.59
N PHE A 375 14.26 -4.96 -13.38
CA PHE A 375 14.32 -4.29 -14.67
C PHE A 375 14.95 -2.89 -14.58
N TRP A 376 14.62 -2.14 -13.52
CA TRP A 376 15.12 -0.80 -13.28
C TRP A 376 16.47 -0.77 -12.56
N ASN A 377 16.76 -1.77 -11.73
CA ASN A 377 17.95 -1.84 -10.89
C ASN A 377 19.17 -2.51 -11.56
N ASP A 378 18.94 -3.41 -12.52
CA ASP A 378 20.01 -4.16 -13.18
C ASP A 378 20.88 -3.26 -14.07
N ASN A 379 22.20 -3.50 -14.04
CA ASN A 379 23.16 -2.73 -14.83
C ASN A 379 22.98 -3.01 -16.33
N ARG A 380 22.67 -1.97 -17.10
CA ARG A 380 22.65 -2.04 -18.57
C ARG A 380 23.85 -1.33 -19.14
N LEU A 381 24.68 -2.04 -19.91
CA LEU A 381 25.84 -1.42 -20.55
C LEU A 381 25.34 -0.37 -21.55
N ALA A 382 25.66 0.90 -21.29
CA ALA A 382 25.11 2.02 -22.04
C ALA A 382 26.13 2.66 -22.98
N MET A 383 27.39 2.74 -22.56
CA MET A 383 28.46 3.25 -23.40
C MET A 383 29.83 2.74 -22.97
N THR A 384 30.80 2.87 -23.87
CA THR A 384 32.22 2.73 -23.55
C THR A 384 32.97 4.01 -23.87
N VAL A 385 34.03 4.31 -23.13
CA VAL A 385 34.90 5.47 -23.34
C VAL A 385 36.37 5.10 -23.21
N THR A 386 37.21 5.68 -24.05
CA THR A 386 38.67 5.51 -24.03
C THR A 386 39.34 6.83 -24.41
N TYR A 387 40.60 6.98 -24.01
CA TYR A 387 41.47 8.06 -24.44
C TYR A 387 42.79 7.51 -24.98
N THR A 388 43.14 7.87 -26.22
CA THR A 388 44.38 7.46 -26.90
C THR A 388 45.28 8.64 -27.28
N GLY A 389 44.96 9.84 -26.78
CA GLY A 389 45.73 11.04 -27.06
C GLY A 389 47.11 11.04 -26.38
N PRO A 390 47.91 12.11 -26.60
CA PRO A 390 49.32 12.16 -26.19
C PRO A 390 49.53 12.28 -24.67
N GLU A 391 48.51 12.71 -23.91
CA GLU A 391 48.65 12.92 -22.47
C GLU A 391 48.87 11.61 -21.72
N ALA A 392 49.70 11.65 -20.66
CA ALA A 392 50.05 10.48 -19.87
C ALA A 392 48.86 9.89 -19.09
N THR A 393 47.85 10.71 -18.81
CA THR A 393 46.61 10.31 -18.13
C THR A 393 45.45 11.11 -18.67
N ALA A 394 44.28 10.49 -18.71
CA ALA A 394 43.02 11.16 -19.02
C ALA A 394 41.91 10.57 -18.16
N TYR A 395 41.16 11.42 -17.47
CA TYR A 395 40.17 11.01 -16.50
C TYR A 395 38.77 11.36 -16.95
N ILE A 396 37.84 10.42 -16.77
CA ILE A 396 36.40 10.70 -16.79
C ILE A 396 35.86 10.57 -15.36
N GLN A 397 34.95 11.45 -14.99
CA GLN A 397 34.22 11.39 -13.74
C GLN A 397 32.78 11.84 -13.92
N ARG A 398 31.95 11.42 -12.96
CA ARG A 398 30.60 11.94 -12.81
C ARG A 398 30.49 12.67 -11.48
N THR A 399 30.19 13.96 -11.54
CA THR A 399 30.42 14.89 -10.43
C THR A 399 29.37 14.79 -9.30
N SER A 400 28.20 14.17 -9.55
CA SER A 400 27.22 13.73 -8.53
C SER A 400 26.13 12.84 -9.16
N SER A 401 25.17 12.34 -8.38
CA SER A 401 23.99 11.56 -8.83
C SER A 401 22.98 12.37 -9.67
N VAL A 402 23.12 13.69 -9.72
CA VAL A 402 22.39 14.59 -10.63
C VAL A 402 23.37 15.48 -11.42
N GLY A 403 24.65 15.09 -11.41
CA GLY A 403 25.76 15.90 -11.89
C GLY A 403 26.10 15.65 -13.35
N GLY A 404 26.99 16.49 -13.86
CA GLY A 404 27.54 16.39 -15.20
C GLY A 404 28.62 15.33 -15.37
N ILE A 405 29.00 15.11 -16.62
CA ILE A 405 30.19 14.35 -17.01
C ILE A 405 31.34 15.32 -17.16
N ARG A 406 32.46 15.04 -16.47
CA ARG A 406 33.72 15.77 -16.65
C ARG A 406 34.76 14.86 -17.26
N ILE A 407 35.42 15.36 -18.29
CA ILE A 407 36.64 14.76 -18.85
C ILE A 407 37.82 15.69 -18.60
N ASN A 408 38.98 15.14 -18.23
CA ASN A 408 40.23 15.88 -18.01
C ASN A 408 41.38 15.17 -18.72
N TRP A 409 42.28 15.91 -19.39
CA TRP A 409 43.49 15.37 -20.03
C TRP A 409 44.60 16.42 -19.97
N GLY A 410 45.76 16.06 -19.42
CA GLY A 410 46.82 17.04 -19.15
C GLY A 410 46.31 18.18 -18.27
N ALA A 411 46.47 19.43 -18.74
CA ALA A 411 45.94 20.63 -18.09
C ALA A 411 44.52 21.02 -18.54
N ASN A 412 43.92 20.27 -19.45
CA ASN A 412 42.61 20.57 -20.03
C ASN A 412 41.49 19.84 -19.30
N SER A 413 40.30 20.44 -19.33
CA SER A 413 39.06 19.86 -18.81
C SER A 413 37.86 20.32 -19.61
N ALA A 414 36.85 19.47 -19.74
CA ALA A 414 35.55 19.82 -20.27
C ALA A 414 34.44 19.21 -19.42
N ASP A 415 33.30 19.91 -19.35
CA ASP A 415 32.13 19.54 -18.57
C ASP A 415 30.89 19.51 -19.45
N LEU A 416 30.05 18.49 -19.27
CA LEU A 416 28.68 18.43 -19.76
C LEU A 416 27.73 18.33 -18.57
N THR A 417 26.91 19.35 -18.35
CA THR A 417 25.81 19.27 -17.37
C THR A 417 24.68 18.44 -17.97
N ILE A 418 24.32 17.33 -17.32
CA ILE A 418 23.19 16.51 -17.74
C ILE A 418 21.88 17.20 -17.33
N GLY A 419 20.99 17.37 -18.31
CA GLY A 419 19.68 17.98 -18.12
C GLY A 419 18.75 17.10 -17.29
N THR A 420 17.91 17.73 -16.47
CA THR A 420 17.02 17.05 -15.50
C THR A 420 15.54 17.31 -15.75
N THR A 421 15.22 18.23 -16.65
CA THR A 421 13.87 18.74 -16.88
C THR A 421 13.26 18.21 -18.18
N GLU A 422 11.97 18.41 -18.33
CA GLU A 422 11.27 18.06 -19.58
C GLU A 422 11.72 18.94 -20.75
N ALA A 423 12.11 20.19 -20.48
CA ALA A 423 12.69 21.08 -21.47
C ALA A 423 14.04 20.56 -21.96
N ASP A 424 14.86 19.99 -21.07
CA ASP A 424 16.13 19.37 -21.45
C ASP A 424 15.91 18.13 -22.33
N TYR A 425 14.91 17.30 -21.99
CA TYR A 425 14.53 16.16 -22.81
C TYR A 425 14.09 16.59 -24.22
N ALA A 426 13.23 17.61 -24.31
CA ALA A 426 12.73 18.13 -25.58
C ALA A 426 13.84 18.78 -26.43
N ALA A 427 14.78 19.51 -25.78
CA ALA A 427 15.94 20.08 -26.46
C ALA A 427 16.90 18.99 -26.96
N ASN A 428 16.99 17.86 -26.25
CA ASN A 428 17.80 16.69 -26.60
C ASN A 428 19.28 17.02 -26.90
N THR A 429 19.87 17.93 -26.13
CA THR A 429 21.27 18.35 -26.28
C THR A 429 22.18 17.85 -25.16
N ASN A 430 21.63 17.51 -24.00
CA ASN A 430 22.39 17.15 -22.80
C ASN A 430 21.63 16.16 -21.89
N TYR A 431 20.71 15.36 -22.43
CA TYR A 431 19.81 14.52 -21.64
C TYR A 431 20.09 13.01 -21.79
N SER A 432 20.26 12.54 -23.02
CA SER A 432 20.41 11.12 -23.35
C SER A 432 21.86 10.64 -23.22
N VAL A 433 22.09 9.33 -23.16
CA VAL A 433 23.45 8.76 -23.14
C VAL A 433 24.17 9.13 -24.44
N ARG A 434 23.44 9.17 -25.56
CA ARG A 434 23.95 9.69 -26.83
C ARG A 434 24.49 11.11 -26.71
N ASN A 435 23.81 12.02 -25.99
CA ASN A 435 24.33 13.37 -25.80
C ASN A 435 25.68 13.37 -25.04
N VAL A 436 25.87 12.45 -24.09
CA VAL A 436 27.17 12.27 -23.41
C VAL A 436 28.23 11.76 -24.38
N VAL A 437 27.88 10.78 -25.22
CA VAL A 437 28.78 10.23 -26.24
C VAL A 437 29.18 11.31 -27.26
N ASP A 438 28.23 12.10 -27.73
CA ASP A 438 28.46 13.19 -28.69
C ASP A 438 29.36 14.28 -28.08
N PHE A 439 29.11 14.64 -26.82
CA PHE A 439 29.97 15.56 -26.07
C PHE A 439 31.42 15.05 -26.00
N ILE A 440 31.65 13.79 -25.63
CA ILE A 440 33.00 13.22 -25.53
C ILE A 440 33.66 13.18 -26.92
N ASN A 441 32.91 12.77 -27.96
CA ASN A 441 33.42 12.66 -29.32
C ASN A 441 33.70 14.03 -29.98
N SER A 442 33.15 15.13 -29.44
CA SER A 442 33.53 16.49 -29.86
C SER A 442 35.00 16.82 -29.57
N TYR A 443 35.66 16.05 -28.68
CA TYR A 443 37.09 16.13 -28.36
C TYR A 443 37.91 14.99 -28.98
N SER A 444 37.43 14.40 -30.09
CA SER A 444 38.14 13.31 -30.78
C SER A 444 39.52 13.70 -31.33
N ALA A 445 39.70 14.97 -31.71
CA ALA A 445 41.00 15.51 -32.10
C ALA A 445 42.04 15.48 -30.96
N ASP A 446 41.59 15.54 -29.71
CA ASP A 446 42.44 15.44 -28.51
C ASP A 446 42.72 13.98 -28.09
N GLY A 447 42.10 13.02 -28.77
CA GLY A 447 42.27 11.58 -28.54
C GLY A 447 41.16 10.92 -27.71
N TRP A 448 40.05 11.60 -27.44
CA TRP A 448 38.87 11.00 -26.80
C TRP A 448 38.03 10.19 -27.78
N SER A 449 37.49 9.06 -27.34
CA SER A 449 36.52 8.29 -28.10
C SER A 449 35.50 7.63 -27.19
N ALA A 450 34.22 7.75 -27.55
CA ALA A 450 33.12 7.07 -26.89
C ALA A 450 32.24 6.33 -27.90
N THR A 451 31.70 5.19 -27.50
CA THR A 451 30.76 4.37 -28.28
C THR A 451 29.47 4.21 -27.51
N LEU A 452 28.35 4.52 -28.16
CA LEU A 452 27.02 4.28 -27.64
C LEU A 452 26.63 2.81 -27.81
N ILE A 453 26.07 2.22 -26.77
CA ILE A 453 25.59 0.82 -26.74
C ILE A 453 24.08 0.79 -26.47
N ASP A 454 23.62 1.53 -25.46
CA ASP A 454 22.21 1.68 -25.12
C ASP A 454 21.89 3.15 -24.78
N ASP A 455 20.74 3.62 -25.26
CA ASP A 455 20.26 5.00 -25.10
C ASP A 455 18.82 5.03 -24.55
N THR A 456 18.34 3.92 -23.99
CA THR A 456 16.95 3.78 -23.52
C THR A 456 16.74 4.46 -22.18
N HIS A 457 17.80 4.62 -21.39
CA HIS A 457 17.77 5.27 -20.09
C HIS A 457 18.40 6.67 -20.11
N TRP A 458 17.91 7.54 -19.23
CA TRP A 458 18.41 8.88 -19.02
C TRP A 458 19.90 8.88 -18.60
N ALA A 459 20.71 9.81 -19.13
CA ALA A 459 22.14 9.84 -18.88
C ALA A 459 22.53 10.04 -17.40
N ALA A 460 21.67 10.64 -16.58
CA ALA A 460 21.98 10.75 -15.15
C ALA A 460 21.82 9.41 -14.39
N SER A 461 21.42 8.33 -15.06
CA SER A 461 21.56 6.99 -14.50
C SER A 461 22.93 6.35 -14.81
N LEU A 462 23.81 7.05 -15.57
CA LEU A 462 25.15 6.55 -15.88
C LEU A 462 26.01 6.37 -14.63
N CYS A 463 26.62 5.20 -14.51
CA CYS A 463 27.44 4.81 -13.38
C CYS A 463 28.46 3.73 -13.80
N LYS A 464 29.34 3.36 -12.86
CA LYS A 464 30.15 2.14 -13.01
C LYS A 464 29.31 0.91 -12.64
N PHE A 465 29.76 -0.27 -13.06
CA PHE A 465 29.12 -1.54 -12.71
C PHE A 465 28.83 -1.63 -11.20
N ASN A 466 27.60 -2.04 -10.86
CA ASN A 466 27.08 -2.16 -9.49
C ASN A 466 27.10 -0.86 -8.68
N LYS A 467 26.90 0.29 -9.34
CA LYS A 467 26.77 1.59 -8.66
C LYS A 467 25.39 2.22 -8.77
N LYS A 468 24.43 1.61 -9.47
CA LYS A 468 23.00 1.99 -9.46
C LYS A 468 22.74 3.49 -9.67
N GLY A 469 23.37 4.08 -10.70
CA GLY A 469 23.21 5.51 -10.97
C GLY A 469 23.95 6.44 -10.00
N ALA A 470 24.79 5.93 -9.09
CA ALA A 470 25.65 6.76 -8.27
C ALA A 470 26.79 7.41 -9.09
N GLY A 471 27.20 8.61 -8.66
CA GLY A 471 28.38 9.29 -9.20
C GLY A 471 29.66 8.48 -8.99
N PHE A 472 30.70 8.79 -9.75
CA PHE A 472 32.00 8.12 -9.64
C PHE A 472 33.15 9.10 -9.77
N SER A 473 34.20 8.86 -8.98
CA SER A 473 35.43 9.64 -8.99
C SER A 473 36.21 9.53 -10.31
N ALA A 474 37.14 10.46 -10.52
CA ALA A 474 38.10 10.46 -11.63
C ALA A 474 38.68 9.07 -11.89
N THR A 475 38.40 8.57 -13.08
CA THR A 475 38.82 7.24 -13.55
C THR A 475 39.69 7.40 -14.78
N ASN A 476 40.94 6.95 -14.68
CA ASN A 476 41.85 7.03 -15.81
C ASN A 476 41.39 6.08 -16.93
N VAL A 477 41.30 6.59 -18.16
CA VAL A 477 40.91 5.86 -19.37
C VAL A 477 41.96 5.98 -20.48
N LYS A 478 43.18 6.40 -20.12
CA LYS A 478 44.33 6.36 -21.03
C LYS A 478 44.64 4.91 -21.40
N ASP A 479 44.55 4.61 -22.68
CA ASP A 479 44.82 3.29 -23.28
C ASP A 479 44.03 2.13 -22.63
N ALA A 480 42.92 2.45 -21.97
CA ALA A 480 42.04 1.50 -21.30
C ALA A 480 40.59 1.92 -21.51
N THR A 481 39.78 1.00 -22.03
CA THR A 481 38.34 1.23 -22.22
C THR A 481 37.61 1.08 -20.90
N LEU A 482 36.85 2.11 -20.52
CA LEU A 482 35.90 2.05 -19.41
C LEU A 482 34.49 1.79 -19.96
N SER A 483 33.83 0.79 -19.40
CA SER A 483 32.40 0.54 -19.58
C SER A 483 31.58 1.32 -18.55
N LEU A 484 30.57 2.04 -19.03
CA LEU A 484 29.59 2.74 -18.20
C LEU A 484 28.19 2.17 -18.42
N TYR A 485 27.47 2.05 -17.32
CA TYR A 485 26.17 1.38 -17.27
C TYR A 485 25.08 2.36 -16.84
N THR A 486 23.85 2.16 -17.28
CA THR A 486 22.66 2.80 -16.71
C THR A 486 21.98 1.83 -15.74
N ALA A 487 21.58 2.33 -14.58
CA ALA A 487 20.80 1.63 -13.58
C ALA A 487 20.14 2.65 -12.63
N PHE A 488 18.96 2.34 -12.11
CA PHE A 488 18.24 3.15 -11.14
C PHE A 488 18.31 2.49 -9.76
N ASP A 489 18.49 3.29 -8.71
CA ASP A 489 18.50 2.78 -7.35
C ASP A 489 17.07 2.54 -6.84
N ILE A 490 16.41 1.55 -7.45
CA ILE A 490 15.05 1.14 -7.10
C ILE A 490 15.13 -0.07 -6.20
N HIS A 491 14.60 0.11 -5.00
CA HIS A 491 14.33 -0.94 -4.05
C HIS A 491 12.83 -1.08 -3.91
N ALA A 492 12.38 -2.24 -3.45
CA ALA A 492 10.98 -2.47 -3.23
C ALA A 492 10.80 -2.91 -1.80
N ASP A 493 9.77 -2.39 -1.16
CA ASP A 493 9.31 -2.81 0.14
C ASP A 493 7.81 -3.13 0.04
N ILE A 494 7.41 -4.30 0.55
CA ILE A 494 5.99 -4.66 0.61
C ILE A 494 5.30 -3.72 1.59
N TYR A 495 5.75 -3.69 2.83
CA TYR A 495 5.37 -2.65 3.79
C TYR A 495 6.62 -1.90 4.27
N GLN A 496 6.61 -0.59 4.12
CA GLN A 496 7.64 0.30 4.67
C GLN A 496 6.99 1.41 5.50
N ARG A 497 7.67 1.87 6.55
CA ARG A 497 7.44 3.21 7.10
C ARG A 497 8.48 4.16 6.51
N GLY A 498 8.07 5.12 5.68
CA GLY A 498 8.95 5.95 4.85
C GLY A 498 9.19 7.35 5.41
N ASN A 499 8.21 7.90 6.13
CA ASN A 499 8.24 9.30 6.58
C ASN A 499 8.96 9.52 7.93
N SER A 500 9.67 10.65 8.09
CA SER A 500 10.31 11.02 9.37
C SER A 500 9.26 11.44 10.42
N GLY A 501 8.86 10.53 11.30
CA GLY A 501 7.95 10.81 12.41
C GLY A 501 7.51 9.56 13.17
N THR A 502 6.78 9.70 14.26
CA THR A 502 6.16 8.51 14.86
C THR A 502 4.92 8.14 14.08
N LEU A 503 4.89 6.95 13.48
CA LEU A 503 3.66 6.40 12.90
C LEU A 503 2.92 5.62 13.99
N GLU A 504 1.62 5.89 14.17
CA GLU A 504 0.82 5.32 15.26
C GLU A 504 -0.46 4.68 14.72
N ASN A 505 -0.89 3.60 15.38
CA ASN A 505 -2.12 2.87 15.08
C ASN A 505 -2.07 2.25 13.68
N VAL A 506 -1.31 1.18 13.47
CA VAL A 506 -1.12 0.56 12.15
C VAL A 506 -1.56 -0.90 12.17
N VAL A 507 -2.25 -1.34 11.12
CA VAL A 507 -2.67 -2.74 10.94
C VAL A 507 -2.10 -3.30 9.64
N VAL A 508 -1.34 -4.39 9.73
CA VAL A 508 -0.85 -5.20 8.60
C VAL A 508 -1.25 -6.65 8.84
N TYR A 509 -2.41 -7.06 8.34
CA TYR A 509 -3.01 -8.34 8.69
C TYR A 509 -3.30 -9.21 7.47
N GLY A 510 -2.88 -10.48 7.54
CA GLY A 510 -3.33 -11.50 6.60
C GLY A 510 -2.97 -11.19 5.15
N ASN A 511 -1.81 -10.56 4.91
CA ASN A 511 -1.35 -10.27 3.55
C ASN A 511 -0.51 -11.41 3.01
N TYR A 512 -0.52 -11.56 1.70
CA TYR A 512 0.10 -12.67 1.00
C TYR A 512 0.95 -12.15 -0.15
N GLY A 513 2.13 -12.72 -0.35
CA GLY A 513 2.88 -12.48 -1.58
C GLY A 513 3.92 -13.54 -1.91
N HIS A 514 4.10 -13.78 -3.20
CA HIS A 514 5.12 -14.67 -3.73
C HIS A 514 5.62 -14.13 -5.08
N ASP A 515 6.72 -14.69 -5.56
CA ASP A 515 7.39 -14.20 -6.76
C ASP A 515 7.77 -12.71 -6.67
N ILE A 516 8.14 -12.24 -5.47
CA ILE A 516 8.50 -10.83 -5.21
C ILE A 516 10.01 -10.62 -5.06
N VAL A 517 10.51 -9.41 -5.26
CA VAL A 517 11.87 -8.98 -4.92
C VAL A 517 11.77 -7.69 -4.09
N ALA A 518 11.42 -7.81 -2.82
CA ALA A 518 11.15 -6.71 -1.92
C ALA A 518 11.51 -7.02 -0.46
N GLN A 519 11.80 -6.01 0.38
CA GLN A 519 11.81 -6.24 1.83
C GLN A 519 10.36 -6.41 2.29
N ASP A 520 10.07 -7.45 3.07
CA ASP A 520 8.67 -7.81 3.37
C ASP A 520 8.08 -6.85 4.41
N LEU A 521 8.75 -6.68 5.55
CA LEU A 521 8.35 -5.78 6.63
C LEU A 521 9.50 -4.85 7.02
N PHE A 522 9.44 -3.58 6.62
CA PHE A 522 10.45 -2.56 6.93
C PHE A 522 9.88 -1.43 7.79
N PHE A 523 9.92 -1.61 9.11
CA PHE A 523 9.43 -0.60 10.06
C PHE A 523 10.56 0.36 10.43
N ALA A 524 10.90 1.19 9.44
CA ALA A 524 12.04 2.08 9.48
C ALA A 524 11.76 3.35 10.29
N GLY A 525 11.61 3.27 11.61
CA GLY A 525 11.51 4.46 12.46
C GLY A 525 10.57 4.25 13.63
N ALA A 526 10.30 5.32 14.40
CA ALA A 526 9.47 5.18 15.59
C ALA A 526 8.03 4.78 15.22
N MET A 527 7.54 3.72 15.85
CA MET A 527 6.20 3.18 15.61
C MET A 527 5.47 2.91 16.92
N ARG A 528 4.14 3.08 16.90
CA ARG A 528 3.27 2.86 18.05
C ARG A 528 2.02 2.12 17.67
N ASP A 529 1.58 1.21 18.52
CA ASP A 529 0.33 0.47 18.39
C ASP A 529 0.17 -0.13 16.98
N THR A 530 1.16 -0.93 16.60
CA THR A 530 1.31 -1.51 15.26
C THR A 530 1.22 -3.02 15.35
N ILE A 531 0.41 -3.62 14.50
CA ILE A 531 0.28 -5.08 14.42
C ILE A 531 0.63 -5.56 13.01
N ALA A 532 1.45 -6.61 12.94
CA ALA A 532 1.78 -7.36 11.75
C ALA A 532 1.53 -8.84 12.03
N ILE A 533 0.39 -9.36 11.57
CA ILE A 533 -0.08 -10.70 11.96
C ILE A 533 -0.55 -11.51 10.75
N ASN A 534 -0.23 -12.81 10.73
CA ASN A 534 -0.68 -13.76 9.71
C ASN A 534 -0.28 -13.38 8.27
N ASN A 535 0.82 -12.62 8.08
CA ASN A 535 1.31 -12.31 6.73
C ASN A 535 2.22 -13.43 6.21
N ALA A 536 2.14 -13.75 4.92
CA ALA A 536 2.92 -14.82 4.29
C ALA A 536 3.62 -14.33 3.01
N PHE A 537 4.96 -14.34 3.01
CA PHE A 537 5.79 -13.81 1.94
C PHE A 537 6.90 -14.76 1.50
N HIS A 538 7.14 -14.82 0.19
CA HIS A 538 8.28 -15.51 -0.41
C HIS A 538 8.87 -14.68 -1.56
N ASN A 539 10.08 -14.17 -1.36
CA ASN A 539 10.88 -13.54 -2.40
C ASN A 539 11.49 -14.56 -3.38
N LYS A 540 11.61 -14.18 -4.66
CA LYS A 540 12.44 -14.86 -5.67
C LYS A 540 13.85 -15.08 -5.10
N THR A 541 14.46 -16.21 -5.41
CA THR A 541 15.79 -16.60 -4.88
C THR A 541 16.88 -16.61 -5.94
N ASP A 542 16.53 -16.27 -7.18
CA ASP A 542 17.39 -16.25 -8.36
C ASP A 542 18.20 -14.94 -8.50
N ALA A 543 17.88 -13.90 -7.72
CA ALA A 543 18.52 -12.59 -7.84
C ALA A 543 19.57 -12.34 -6.76
N SER A 544 20.74 -11.83 -7.14
CA SER A 544 21.76 -11.40 -6.15
C SER A 544 21.28 -10.25 -5.24
N THR A 545 20.32 -9.45 -5.68
CA THR A 545 19.66 -8.43 -4.86
C THR A 545 18.65 -9.01 -3.88
N SER A 546 18.09 -10.19 -4.15
CA SER A 546 17.07 -10.86 -3.31
C SER A 546 17.66 -11.66 -2.13
N ILE A 547 18.86 -12.22 -2.29
CA ILE A 547 19.42 -13.16 -1.31
C ILE A 547 19.78 -12.52 0.04
N ASP A 548 20.02 -11.21 0.05
CA ASP A 548 20.44 -10.41 1.21
C ASP A 548 19.37 -9.43 1.73
N LEU A 549 18.17 -9.41 1.14
CA LEU A 549 17.07 -8.58 1.64
C LEU A 549 16.73 -8.96 3.08
N ALA A 550 16.35 -7.96 3.86
CA ALA A 550 16.03 -8.12 5.27
C ALA A 550 14.77 -7.34 5.60
N SER A 551 13.78 -8.01 6.17
CA SER A 551 12.80 -7.32 6.99
C SER A 551 13.53 -6.75 8.20
N GLN A 552 13.17 -5.54 8.64
CA GLN A 552 13.92 -4.90 9.71
C GLN A 552 13.10 -3.90 10.52
N LEU A 553 13.41 -3.83 11.82
CA LEU A 553 12.86 -2.85 12.76
C LEU A 553 13.99 -1.96 13.27
N ASN A 554 13.74 -0.67 13.41
CA ASN A 554 14.68 0.29 14.01
C ASN A 554 13.94 1.36 14.82
N SER A 555 14.67 2.19 15.57
CA SER A 555 14.12 3.28 16.40
C SER A 555 13.17 2.81 17.52
N ALA A 556 12.63 3.75 18.30
CA ALA A 556 11.77 3.46 19.44
C ALA A 556 10.40 2.91 19.04
N HIS A 557 10.03 1.73 19.56
CA HIS A 557 8.79 1.02 19.25
C HIS A 557 7.97 0.85 20.54
N SER A 558 6.67 1.13 20.47
CA SER A 558 5.76 0.94 21.62
C SER A 558 4.52 0.17 21.19
N HIS A 559 4.29 -1.01 21.75
CA HIS A 559 3.24 -1.93 21.31
C HIS A 559 3.32 -2.23 19.80
N VAL A 560 4.48 -2.72 19.37
CA VAL A 560 4.68 -3.27 18.01
C VAL A 560 4.68 -4.79 18.08
N VAL A 561 3.66 -5.41 17.50
CA VAL A 561 3.43 -6.86 17.52
C VAL A 561 3.69 -7.45 16.15
N VAL A 562 4.71 -8.30 16.02
CA VAL A 562 5.01 -9.09 14.83
C VAL A 562 4.82 -10.56 15.19
N ALA A 563 3.65 -11.12 14.86
CA ALA A 563 3.30 -12.47 15.28
C ALA A 563 2.69 -13.33 14.17
N HIS A 564 2.99 -14.63 14.18
CA HIS A 564 2.43 -15.56 13.19
C HIS A 564 2.68 -15.16 11.71
N ASN A 565 3.82 -14.54 11.39
CA ASN A 565 4.17 -14.26 10.01
C ASN A 565 5.06 -15.37 9.43
N THR A 566 4.92 -15.64 8.14
CA THR A 566 5.77 -16.53 7.36
C THR A 566 6.62 -15.70 6.39
N LEU A 567 7.91 -15.55 6.62
CA LEU A 567 8.87 -14.88 5.71
C LEU A 567 9.84 -15.93 5.18
N ALA A 568 9.36 -16.73 4.23
CA ALA A 568 9.94 -18.02 3.87
C ALA A 568 11.34 -17.95 3.22
N SER A 569 11.72 -16.80 2.67
CA SER A 569 13.01 -16.59 1.99
C SER A 569 13.78 -15.37 2.48
N GLN A 570 13.29 -14.66 3.48
CA GLN A 570 13.87 -13.41 3.96
C GLN A 570 14.29 -13.46 5.43
N ARG A 571 15.45 -12.86 5.73
CA ARG A 571 15.92 -12.70 7.11
C ARG A 571 15.20 -11.54 7.79
N PHE A 572 15.21 -11.55 9.11
CA PHE A 572 14.69 -10.46 9.93
C PHE A 572 15.81 -9.86 10.78
N VAL A 573 15.93 -8.54 10.80
CA VAL A 573 17.01 -7.82 11.51
C VAL A 573 16.44 -6.79 12.47
N LEU A 574 16.83 -6.88 13.73
CA LEU A 574 16.56 -5.84 14.72
C LEU A 574 17.76 -4.90 14.82
N ARG A 575 17.55 -3.67 14.38
CA ARG A 575 18.58 -2.64 14.19
C ARG A 575 18.77 -1.79 15.45
N ASN A 576 19.18 -2.41 16.54
CA ASN A 576 19.63 -1.71 17.76
C ASN A 576 20.90 -0.87 17.51
N ASP A 577 21.65 -1.12 16.44
CA ASP A 577 22.67 -0.21 15.89
C ASP A 577 22.07 1.12 15.38
N LEU A 578 20.76 1.14 15.12
CA LEU A 578 19.96 2.30 14.72
C LEU A 578 18.90 2.66 15.78
N ASN A 579 19.26 2.55 17.07
CA ASN A 579 18.43 2.93 18.21
C ASN A 579 17.08 2.19 18.31
N TYR A 580 17.02 0.93 17.87
CA TYR A 580 15.85 0.10 18.18
C TYR A 580 15.67 -0.04 19.70
N ASP A 581 14.52 0.41 20.20
CA ASP A 581 14.19 0.55 21.63
C ASP A 581 12.71 0.15 21.82
N PRO A 582 12.43 -1.15 21.94
CA PRO A 582 11.08 -1.68 22.12
C PRO A 582 10.61 -1.57 23.58
N ASP A 583 9.32 -1.29 23.81
CA ASP A 583 8.73 -1.41 25.15
C ASP A 583 8.23 -2.84 25.45
N ALA A 584 7.86 -3.07 26.71
CA ALA A 584 7.34 -4.36 27.19
C ALA A 584 6.01 -4.83 26.55
N TYR A 585 5.36 -3.99 25.74
CA TYR A 585 4.16 -4.38 24.98
C TYR A 585 4.51 -4.86 23.57
N CYS A 586 5.77 -4.72 23.13
CA CYS A 586 6.26 -5.22 21.86
C CYS A 586 6.43 -6.75 21.91
N LEU A 587 6.17 -7.41 20.78
CA LEU A 587 6.16 -8.87 20.69
C LEU A 587 6.72 -9.32 19.35
N PHE A 588 7.65 -10.29 19.36
CA PHE A 588 8.13 -10.99 18.17
C PHE A 588 8.01 -12.50 18.38
N ALA A 589 6.86 -13.09 18.01
CA ALA A 589 6.58 -14.47 18.39
C ALA A 589 5.78 -15.29 17.37
N ASN A 590 5.92 -16.61 17.44
CA ASN A 590 5.26 -17.56 16.53
C ASN A 590 5.50 -17.32 15.03
N ASN A 591 6.59 -16.65 14.64
CA ASN A 591 6.92 -16.42 13.23
C ASN A 591 7.73 -17.60 12.66
N SER A 592 7.66 -17.79 11.34
CA SER A 592 8.54 -18.69 10.60
C SER A 592 9.32 -17.90 9.55
N ILE A 593 10.64 -17.74 9.74
CA ILE A 593 11.46 -16.82 8.96
C ILE A 593 12.81 -17.44 8.56
N LYS A 594 13.48 -16.95 7.50
CA LYS A 594 14.75 -17.54 7.03
C LYS A 594 15.86 -17.54 8.07
N SER A 595 16.07 -16.40 8.73
CA SER A 595 17.05 -16.24 9.81
C SER A 595 16.76 -14.95 10.58
N PHE A 596 17.30 -14.84 11.79
CA PHE A 596 17.07 -13.71 12.68
C PHE A 596 18.40 -13.17 13.20
N THR A 597 18.53 -11.84 13.25
CA THR A 597 19.75 -11.18 13.72
C THR A 597 19.43 -9.93 14.56
N TRP A 598 20.12 -9.79 15.69
CA TRP A 598 20.33 -8.51 16.35
C TRP A 598 21.61 -7.86 15.81
N SER A 599 21.56 -6.60 15.39
CA SER A 599 22.77 -5.90 14.90
C SER A 599 23.81 -5.61 15.99
N ALA A 600 23.39 -5.57 17.24
CA ALA A 600 24.18 -5.36 18.45
C ALA A 600 23.58 -6.16 19.63
N THR A 601 23.89 -5.81 20.89
CA THR A 601 23.36 -6.48 22.09
C THR A 601 21.83 -6.51 22.13
N ALA A 602 21.26 -7.71 22.24
CA ALA A 602 19.81 -7.90 22.32
C ALA A 602 19.17 -7.05 23.42
N ASP A 603 18.00 -6.48 23.11
CA ASP A 603 17.19 -5.75 24.08
C ASP A 603 16.36 -6.73 24.91
N ALA A 604 16.28 -6.50 26.23
CA ALA A 604 15.57 -7.38 27.15
C ALA A 604 14.06 -7.12 27.21
N ASP A 605 13.59 -5.96 26.73
CA ASP A 605 12.18 -5.58 26.76
C ASP A 605 11.39 -6.24 25.62
N LEU A 606 12.05 -6.67 24.54
CA LEU A 606 11.40 -7.43 23.47
C LEU A 606 11.29 -8.91 23.78
N GLU A 607 10.06 -9.41 23.86
CA GLU A 607 9.82 -10.84 23.89
C GLU A 607 10.04 -11.48 22.50
N VAL A 608 11.06 -12.33 22.41
CA VAL A 608 11.34 -13.19 21.25
C VAL A 608 11.04 -14.65 21.61
N ALA A 609 9.84 -15.13 21.28
CA ALA A 609 9.34 -16.43 21.74
C ALA A 609 8.76 -17.28 20.61
N ASP A 610 8.90 -18.60 20.73
CA ASP A 610 8.20 -19.59 19.91
C ASP A 610 8.32 -19.39 18.39
N ASN A 611 9.43 -18.81 17.92
CA ASN A 611 9.68 -18.65 16.49
C ASN A 611 10.30 -19.92 15.89
N HIS A 612 10.28 -20.04 14.56
CA HIS A 612 11.06 -21.02 13.81
C HIS A 612 11.95 -20.29 12.82
N PHE A 613 13.26 -20.53 12.89
CA PHE A 613 14.21 -19.99 11.92
C PHE A 613 14.72 -21.11 11.01
N ILE A 614 14.76 -20.88 9.70
CA ILE A 614 15.30 -21.87 8.75
C ILE A 614 16.81 -22.06 8.99
N SER A 615 17.50 -20.97 9.33
CA SER A 615 18.95 -20.92 9.50
C SER A 615 19.38 -19.85 10.51
N GLY A 616 20.67 -19.81 10.85
CA GLY A 616 21.24 -18.85 11.79
C GLY A 616 21.37 -19.42 13.20
N SER A 617 21.21 -18.57 14.22
CA SER A 617 21.27 -18.97 15.63
C SER A 617 20.07 -18.45 16.41
N VAL A 618 19.65 -19.18 17.43
CA VAL A 618 18.58 -18.74 18.33
C VAL A 618 19.19 -17.64 19.21
N PRO A 619 18.60 -16.42 19.26
CA PRO A 619 19.05 -15.39 20.18
C PRO A 619 19.06 -15.90 21.62
N ALA A 620 20.07 -15.47 22.38
CA ALA A 620 20.11 -15.78 23.80
C ALA A 620 18.84 -15.21 24.49
N GLY A 621 18.22 -16.01 25.35
CA GLY A 621 16.99 -15.63 26.06
C GLY A 621 15.69 -15.99 25.34
N SER A 622 15.72 -16.38 24.06
CA SER A 622 14.51 -16.83 23.37
C SER A 622 13.99 -18.16 23.93
N VAL A 623 12.70 -18.22 24.22
CA VAL A 623 12.01 -19.42 24.71
C VAL A 623 11.27 -20.11 23.57
N GLY A 624 11.28 -21.45 23.52
CA GLY A 624 10.53 -22.25 22.56
C GLY A 624 10.90 -22.04 21.07
N THR A 625 11.90 -21.21 20.80
CA THR A 625 12.36 -20.89 19.45
C THR A 625 13.27 -22.01 18.92
N THR A 626 13.01 -22.44 17.69
CA THR A 626 13.66 -23.59 17.05
C THR A 626 14.37 -23.19 15.76
N ILE A 627 15.35 -23.98 15.33
CA ILE A 627 16.05 -23.79 14.04
C ILE A 627 16.16 -25.11 13.31
N GLY A 628 15.92 -25.10 12.00
CA GLY A 628 16.12 -26.28 11.16
C GLY A 628 15.44 -26.19 9.81
N GLY A 629 15.63 -27.26 9.02
CA GLY A 629 14.99 -27.41 7.72
C GLY A 629 15.52 -26.50 6.61
N SER A 630 14.69 -26.37 5.59
CA SER A 630 14.84 -25.52 4.42
C SER A 630 13.44 -25.09 3.98
N THR A 631 13.33 -24.05 3.15
CA THR A 631 12.05 -23.61 2.59
C THR A 631 11.25 -24.78 1.99
N ASP A 632 11.89 -25.68 1.23
CA ASP A 632 11.25 -26.83 0.58
C ASP A 632 10.81 -27.95 1.54
N THR A 633 11.32 -27.98 2.77
CA THR A 633 10.96 -29.00 3.78
C THR A 633 9.97 -28.48 4.81
N LEU A 634 9.88 -27.17 4.98
CA LEU A 634 9.03 -26.50 5.95
C LEU A 634 7.68 -26.08 5.36
N TYR A 635 7.59 -25.94 4.04
CA TYR A 635 6.36 -25.57 3.35
C TYR A 635 6.08 -26.50 2.19
N THR A 636 4.82 -26.59 1.77
CA THR A 636 4.45 -27.41 0.62
C THR A 636 5.06 -26.89 -0.68
N ASP A 637 4.95 -25.59 -0.97
CA ASP A 637 5.55 -24.95 -2.14
C ASP A 637 5.52 -23.41 -2.01
N ALA A 638 6.36 -22.85 -1.13
CA ALA A 638 6.35 -21.41 -0.86
C ALA A 638 6.72 -20.56 -2.08
N ALA A 639 7.51 -21.09 -3.02
CA ALA A 639 7.93 -20.39 -4.22
C ALA A 639 6.75 -20.09 -5.16
N ASN A 640 5.74 -20.97 -5.20
CA ASN A 640 4.46 -20.74 -5.89
C ASN A 640 3.36 -20.27 -4.93
N GLY A 641 3.76 -19.75 -3.76
CA GLY A 641 2.87 -19.18 -2.77
C GLY A 641 1.95 -20.19 -2.05
N ASN A 642 2.34 -21.45 -1.96
CA ASN A 642 1.71 -22.42 -1.06
C ASN A 642 2.50 -22.54 0.25
N PHE A 643 2.10 -21.75 1.24
CA PHE A 643 2.73 -21.68 2.55
C PHE A 643 2.20 -22.70 3.56
N THR A 644 1.47 -23.73 3.12
CA THR A 644 0.96 -24.78 4.01
C THR A 644 2.13 -25.43 4.76
N PRO A 645 2.12 -25.47 6.11
CA PRO A 645 3.23 -25.95 6.92
C PRO A 645 3.50 -27.44 6.69
N ALA A 646 4.78 -27.82 6.72
CA ALA A 646 5.28 -29.17 6.56
C ALA A 646 6.48 -29.42 7.50
N GLY A 647 6.90 -30.69 7.59
CA GLY A 647 8.14 -31.08 8.28
C GLY A 647 8.24 -30.53 9.70
N ASP A 648 9.36 -29.85 9.97
CA ASP A 648 9.68 -29.34 11.30
C ASP A 648 8.69 -28.31 11.84
N LEU A 649 7.91 -27.61 11.00
CA LEU A 649 6.86 -26.69 11.47
C LEU A 649 5.69 -27.44 12.11
N LEU A 650 5.41 -28.66 11.66
CA LEU A 650 4.34 -29.50 12.22
C LEU A 650 4.81 -30.26 13.46
N THR A 651 6.11 -30.57 13.58
CA THR A 651 6.67 -31.29 14.74
C THR A 651 7.09 -30.37 15.88
N ASN A 652 7.45 -29.12 15.59
CA ASN A 652 7.85 -28.11 16.57
C ASN A 652 6.77 -27.02 16.71
N SER A 653 5.53 -27.45 16.90
CA SER A 653 4.40 -26.56 17.13
C SER A 653 4.50 -25.83 18.47
N ALA A 654 3.78 -24.72 18.58
CA ALA A 654 3.70 -23.89 19.78
C ALA A 654 2.23 -23.59 20.12
N GLY A 655 1.98 -23.05 21.32
CA GLY A 655 0.67 -22.50 21.62
C GLY A 655 0.34 -21.36 20.65
N PRO A 656 -0.88 -21.27 20.08
CA PRO A 656 -1.24 -20.15 19.23
C PRO A 656 -1.22 -18.84 20.01
N LEU A 657 -0.91 -17.73 19.34
CA LEU A 657 -1.04 -16.37 19.90
C LEU A 657 -2.21 -15.62 19.29
N ALA A 658 -2.74 -16.08 18.15
CA ALA A 658 -3.96 -15.57 17.55
C ALA A 658 -4.95 -16.73 17.32
N TYR A 659 -6.25 -16.47 17.47
CA TYR A 659 -7.27 -17.51 17.36
C TYR A 659 -7.45 -18.04 15.93
N TYR A 660 -7.29 -17.17 14.93
CA TYR A 660 -7.43 -17.51 13.52
C TYR A 660 -6.08 -17.49 12.80
N ASP A 661 -5.91 -18.37 11.82
CA ASP A 661 -4.79 -18.33 10.89
C ASP A 661 -5.10 -17.45 9.66
N PHE A 662 -4.17 -17.40 8.70
CA PHE A 662 -4.33 -16.67 7.44
C PHE A 662 -5.54 -17.16 6.61
N ALA A 663 -5.81 -18.46 6.56
CA ALA A 663 -6.96 -19.03 5.85
C ALA A 663 -8.30 -18.71 6.56
N GLY A 664 -8.24 -18.20 7.79
CA GLY A 664 -9.38 -17.94 8.64
C GLY A 664 -9.96 -19.18 9.31
N GLU A 665 -9.14 -20.22 9.42
CA GLU A 665 -9.41 -21.40 10.22
C GLU A 665 -8.98 -21.15 11.66
N THR A 666 -9.65 -21.82 12.60
CA THR A 666 -9.27 -21.76 14.02
C THR A 666 -8.00 -22.56 14.24
N ARG A 667 -6.99 -21.93 14.85
CA ARG A 667 -5.75 -22.59 15.21
C ARG A 667 -5.98 -23.66 16.29
N LYS A 668 -5.28 -24.78 16.18
CA LYS A 668 -5.30 -25.85 17.19
C LYS A 668 -4.57 -25.38 18.45
N GLY A 669 -4.79 -26.07 19.58
CA GLY A 669 -4.10 -25.77 20.85
C GLY A 669 -2.57 -25.94 20.80
N GLN A 670 -2.07 -26.60 19.75
CA GLN A 670 -0.68 -26.58 19.30
C GLN A 670 -0.72 -26.32 17.80
N ALA A 671 -0.17 -25.19 17.37
CA ALA A 671 -0.24 -24.71 16.01
C ALA A 671 1.15 -24.60 15.38
N ALA A 672 1.21 -24.75 14.06
CA ALA A 672 2.43 -24.43 13.33
C ALA A 672 2.82 -22.96 13.53
N LYS A 673 4.13 -22.70 13.59
CA LYS A 673 4.69 -21.35 13.62
C LYS A 673 4.59 -20.76 12.22
N GLY A 674 4.22 -19.49 12.13
CA GLY A 674 3.92 -18.79 10.88
C GLY A 674 2.42 -18.55 10.65
N ALA A 675 2.09 -18.17 9.42
CA ALA A 675 0.79 -17.61 9.05
C ALA A 675 -0.35 -18.64 8.89
N LEU A 676 -0.04 -19.91 8.63
CA LEU A 676 -1.02 -21.00 8.50
C LEU A 676 -0.81 -22.04 9.61
N ASP A 677 -1.83 -22.87 9.87
CA ASP A 677 -1.78 -24.01 10.81
C ASP A 677 -2.20 -25.36 10.17
#